data_AF-A0A934F0Y5-F1
#
_entry.id   AF-A0A934F0Y5-F1
#
_cell.length_a   1.000
_cell.length_b   1.000
_cell.length_c   1.000
_cell.angle_alpha   90.00
_cell.angle_beta   90.00
_cell.angle_gamma   90.00
#
_symmetry.space_group_name_H-M   'P 1'
#
loop_
_entity.id
_entity.type
_entity.pdbx_description
1 polymer ?
#
loop_
_entity_poly.entity_id
_entity_poly.type
_entity_poly.pdbx_seq_one_letter_code
_entity_poly.pdbx_strand_id
1 'polypeptide(L)'
;MPFRVLLCALLLPFAARAATPTSLVFSPPPGTAAKGKHIVFLSGDEEYRSEEALPMLAKILSQRHGFKCTVLFALDPDGTINPENQRSLPDSAALASADALVLSLRFRNWPDADMQRFVDAFHRGIPVIALRTSTHAFNIPAGSTWAKYGWNSKAPWPGGFGKHVLGETWVTHWGKHKFEATRGVIESAAQSSPLLRGVADVFGDSDVYEAYPPADATILLRGVVLKGMNPADAPADHTKKRAADGREQGVNSPAMPIAWTRLFTNEAGRQNRIFTTTMGAATDLENEGLRRLVVNAVYWGLGLDVPARADVRVVDPYAPRKYGFRGYRYQLTPADYALGKTVREGGTPPAPPAKKASAKKEATKQVSRSESTAPAARPAESTGTGAPAATSAALALNAGEHVALIGNALADRMQHHGWLETLLHLRHPNHQLVVRNLAFAGDELTTRARSKDFGTPDEWLTRVQAGTVFAFFGYNESFAGPEGLPKFREDLEKFLRETRAKNYNGLSAPRIVLFSPIAVEKHPDPNFEYRPEINANLAAYSRAMADVARDQAGVTFVDLFTPSQELYAEAARTGQPPFTINGVHLNSSGEARLIARIGATLMGPGAPDLQSPAAEGVRALVNEKNAMWHSRYRAVDGYNIYGDRSKIAYVSHPDTPKITNTHIMMEEMAQREVMTANLERKLWATAAGKSGPVDMLPLPVVTSFGTNKPGPNIDGTYPFVDGDEAIRQMTLAPGLKANLFASEKQFPELAKPVQMAWDTKGRLWIAAWPSYPSRTPTSRVADKLLILEDTDRDGRADKCTTFLDGLNSPTGFQFFKDGVLVVQAPDVWFVRDTDGDGRADWRERVLMGLDSADSHHTANSVIYEPGGAILLSDGVFHRTQVESVGGAVRSIDGAIPRSTSRTASPIPTAAPSTPGATT
;
A
#
# COMPACT_ATOMS: atom_id res chain seq x y z
N MET A 1 61.49 -25.62 52.78
CA MET A 1 60.07 -25.83 52.44
C MET A 1 59.44 -24.48 52.12
N PRO A 2 59.06 -24.19 50.87
CA PRO A 2 58.40 -22.94 50.52
C PRO A 2 56.91 -23.10 50.13
N PHE A 3 56.20 -21.99 50.30
CA PHE A 3 54.82 -21.69 49.91
C PHE A 3 54.46 -22.14 48.48
N ARG A 4 53.27 -22.75 48.31
CA ARG A 4 52.58 -22.90 47.02
C ARG A 4 51.31 -22.04 47.02
N VAL A 5 51.33 -20.98 46.22
CA VAL A 5 50.18 -20.16 45.84
C VAL A 5 49.41 -20.91 44.75
N LEU A 6 48.12 -21.15 44.97
CA LEU A 6 47.21 -21.75 43.98
C LEU A 6 46.59 -20.63 43.14
N LEU A 7 46.99 -20.53 41.87
CA LEU A 7 46.41 -19.62 40.88
C LEU A 7 45.31 -20.38 40.12
N CYS A 8 44.03 -20.12 40.41
CA CYS A 8 42.92 -20.63 39.61
C CYS A 8 42.78 -19.78 38.34
N ALA A 9 43.23 -20.32 37.20
CA ALA A 9 42.94 -19.75 35.88
C ALA A 9 41.51 -20.13 35.45
N LEU A 10 40.65 -19.13 35.33
CA LEU A 10 39.35 -19.22 34.65
C LEU A 10 39.60 -19.34 33.12
N LEU A 11 39.51 -20.57 32.60
CA LEU A 11 39.36 -20.80 31.16
C LEU A 11 37.87 -20.66 30.80
N LEU A 12 37.49 -19.51 30.26
CA LEU A 12 36.21 -19.33 29.56
C LEU A 12 36.24 -20.15 28.26
N PRO A 13 35.25 -21.02 27.99
CA PRO A 13 35.15 -21.67 26.69
C PRO A 13 34.76 -20.62 25.64
N PHE A 14 35.60 -20.41 24.63
CA PHE A 14 35.18 -19.75 23.40
C PHE A 14 34.08 -20.62 22.76
N ALA A 15 32.83 -20.23 22.94
CA ALA A 15 31.74 -20.78 22.16
C ALA A 15 31.97 -20.39 20.70
N ALA A 16 32.42 -21.35 19.88
CA ALA A 16 32.41 -21.21 18.44
C ALA A 16 30.97 -20.94 18.00
N ARG A 17 30.70 -19.70 17.55
CA ARG A 17 29.43 -19.34 16.94
C ARG A 17 29.29 -20.20 15.69
N ALA A 18 28.41 -21.20 15.71
CA ALA A 18 28.15 -22.03 14.53
C ALA A 18 27.74 -21.11 13.38
N ALA A 19 28.43 -21.23 12.23
CA ALA A 19 28.12 -20.45 11.04
C ALA A 19 26.68 -20.75 10.60
N THR A 20 25.91 -19.70 10.30
CA THR A 20 24.54 -19.83 9.78
C THR A 20 24.58 -20.62 8.47
N PRO A 21 23.77 -21.68 8.31
CA PRO A 21 23.79 -22.49 7.10
C PRO A 21 23.32 -21.66 5.88
N THR A 22 24.13 -21.67 4.82
CA THR A 22 23.90 -20.97 3.55
C THR A 22 23.12 -21.77 2.50
N SER A 23 22.84 -23.04 2.81
CA SER A 23 22.02 -23.94 2.00
C SER A 23 21.25 -24.92 2.88
N LEU A 24 20.28 -25.63 2.31
CA LEU A 24 19.57 -26.73 2.99
C LEU A 24 19.99 -28.06 2.40
N VAL A 25 20.26 -29.04 3.25
CA VAL A 25 20.55 -30.42 2.85
C VAL A 25 19.56 -31.35 3.53
N PHE A 26 18.78 -32.06 2.74
CA PHE A 26 17.84 -33.08 3.20
C PHE A 26 18.35 -34.46 2.80
N SER A 27 18.46 -35.35 3.79
CA SER A 27 18.76 -36.76 3.58
C SER A 27 17.50 -37.60 3.79
N PRO A 28 17.37 -38.74 3.09
CA PRO A 28 16.28 -39.67 3.33
C PRO A 28 16.17 -40.10 4.80
N PRO A 29 14.97 -40.16 5.39
CA PRO A 29 14.80 -40.60 6.76
C PRO A 29 15.02 -42.12 6.87
N PRO A 30 15.40 -42.62 8.06
CA PRO A 30 15.45 -44.05 8.34
C PRO A 30 14.15 -44.75 7.93
N GLY A 31 14.26 -45.89 7.24
CA GLY A 31 13.10 -46.64 6.73
C GLY A 31 12.63 -46.26 5.33
N THR A 32 13.12 -45.15 4.74
CA THR A 32 12.93 -44.86 3.32
C THR A 32 14.13 -45.35 2.52
N ALA A 33 13.91 -46.19 1.51
CA ALA A 33 14.98 -46.72 0.67
C ALA A 33 15.71 -45.60 -0.08
N ALA A 34 16.96 -45.35 0.27
CA ALA A 34 17.79 -44.35 -0.38
C ALA A 34 18.02 -44.69 -1.85
N LYS A 35 17.82 -43.72 -2.75
CA LYS A 35 18.03 -43.88 -4.19
C LYS A 35 19.49 -43.75 -4.61
N GLY A 36 20.36 -43.28 -3.72
CA GLY A 36 21.76 -43.00 -4.03
C GLY A 36 21.94 -41.88 -5.06
N LYS A 37 20.95 -40.98 -5.18
CA LYS A 37 20.93 -39.88 -6.14
C LYS A 37 20.80 -38.53 -5.44
N HIS A 38 21.53 -37.53 -5.92
CA HIS A 38 21.57 -36.19 -5.37
C HIS A 38 20.93 -35.17 -6.31
N ILE A 39 19.86 -34.53 -5.85
CA ILE A 39 19.13 -33.49 -6.59
C ILE A 39 19.51 -32.13 -6.02
N VAL A 40 19.95 -31.20 -6.87
CA VAL A 40 20.26 -29.83 -6.47
C VAL A 40 19.19 -28.88 -7.00
N PHE A 41 18.63 -28.08 -6.10
CA PHE A 41 17.58 -27.10 -6.37
C PHE A 41 18.20 -25.70 -6.35
N LEU A 42 17.93 -24.91 -7.38
CA LEU A 42 18.46 -23.55 -7.52
C LEU A 42 17.31 -22.53 -7.44
N SER A 43 17.22 -21.83 -6.31
CA SER A 43 16.26 -20.74 -6.06
C SER A 43 16.91 -19.38 -6.33
N GLY A 44 16.15 -18.49 -6.96
CA GLY A 44 16.62 -17.15 -7.33
C GLY A 44 15.61 -16.44 -8.22
N ASP A 45 14.35 -16.45 -7.81
CA ASP A 45 13.26 -15.76 -8.48
C ASP A 45 12.62 -14.72 -7.54
N GLU A 46 12.66 -13.45 -7.96
CA GLU A 46 12.18 -12.30 -7.22
C GLU A 46 10.68 -11.99 -7.34
N GLU A 47 9.89 -12.83 -8.02
CA GLU A 47 8.46 -12.64 -8.24
C GLU A 47 7.62 -13.83 -7.73
N TYR A 48 7.91 -15.05 -8.17
CA TYR A 48 7.15 -16.28 -8.01
C TYR A 48 7.53 -17.17 -6.81
N ARG A 49 8.34 -16.65 -5.88
CA ARG A 49 8.64 -17.29 -4.57
C ARG A 49 9.35 -18.64 -4.66
N SER A 50 10.39 -18.72 -5.51
CA SER A 50 11.23 -19.92 -5.63
C SER A 50 11.80 -20.43 -4.29
N GLU A 51 12.10 -19.53 -3.36
CA GLU A 51 12.67 -19.84 -2.05
C GLU A 51 11.66 -20.50 -1.10
N GLU A 52 10.36 -20.42 -1.38
CA GLU A 52 9.32 -21.17 -0.67
C GLU A 52 8.99 -22.48 -1.40
N ALA A 53 8.94 -22.44 -2.74
CA ALA A 53 8.61 -23.57 -3.60
C ALA A 53 9.62 -24.71 -3.53
N LEU A 54 10.91 -24.41 -3.71
CA LEU A 54 11.94 -25.44 -3.89
C LEU A 54 12.26 -26.22 -2.61
N PRO A 55 12.33 -25.61 -1.41
CA PRO A 55 12.46 -26.37 -0.16
C PRO A 55 11.32 -27.36 0.05
N MET A 56 10.08 -26.98 -0.28
CA MET A 56 8.93 -27.88 -0.17
C MET A 56 9.08 -29.10 -1.10
N LEU A 57 9.42 -28.88 -2.38
CA LEU A 57 9.65 -29.99 -3.33
C LEU A 57 10.84 -30.88 -2.93
N ALA A 58 11.92 -30.27 -2.45
CA ALA A 58 13.11 -30.97 -1.96
C ALA A 58 12.79 -31.88 -0.77
N LYS A 59 11.96 -31.41 0.17
CA LYS A 59 11.46 -32.22 1.29
C LYS A 59 10.61 -33.39 0.80
N ILE A 60 9.69 -33.19 -0.16
CA ILE A 60 8.91 -34.30 -0.73
C ILE A 60 9.83 -35.36 -1.33
N LEU A 61 10.72 -34.96 -2.23
CA LEU A 61 11.65 -35.89 -2.90
C LEU A 61 12.59 -36.60 -1.92
N SER A 62 13.03 -35.90 -0.87
CA SER A 62 13.89 -36.52 0.12
C SER A 62 13.13 -37.47 1.05
N GLN A 63 12.05 -36.97 1.67
CA GLN A 63 11.38 -37.65 2.78
C GLN A 63 10.37 -38.71 2.32
N ARG A 64 9.86 -38.62 1.08
CA ARG A 64 8.90 -39.60 0.52
C ARG A 64 9.52 -40.52 -0.52
N HIS A 65 10.59 -40.09 -1.20
CA HIS A 65 11.14 -40.80 -2.36
C HIS A 65 12.60 -41.24 -2.22
N GLY A 66 13.27 -40.87 -1.14
CA GLY A 66 14.61 -41.38 -0.83
C GLY A 66 15.75 -40.70 -1.59
N PHE A 67 15.55 -39.49 -2.10
CA PHE A 67 16.62 -38.69 -2.71
C PHE A 67 17.42 -37.90 -1.66
N LYS A 68 18.71 -37.69 -1.89
CA LYS A 68 19.43 -36.59 -1.24
C LYS A 68 19.06 -35.32 -1.97
N CYS A 69 18.67 -34.26 -1.26
CA CYS A 69 18.31 -32.99 -1.87
C CYS A 69 19.12 -31.85 -1.24
N THR A 70 19.69 -30.98 -2.07
CA THR A 70 20.30 -29.72 -1.62
C THR A 70 19.61 -28.53 -2.26
N VAL A 71 19.22 -27.53 -1.46
CA VAL A 71 18.59 -26.29 -1.95
C VAL A 71 19.56 -25.13 -1.75
N LEU A 72 19.90 -24.49 -2.86
CA LEU A 72 20.70 -23.27 -2.91
C LEU A 72 19.78 -22.06 -3.09
N PHE A 73 20.10 -20.97 -2.40
CA PHE A 73 19.32 -19.75 -2.38
C PHE A 73 20.15 -18.56 -2.86
N ALA A 74 19.50 -17.54 -3.41
CA ALA A 74 20.11 -16.22 -3.50
C ALA A 74 20.11 -15.58 -2.11
N LEU A 75 21.31 -15.29 -1.59
CA LEU A 75 21.50 -14.72 -0.25
C LEU A 75 22.17 -13.35 -0.31
N ASP A 76 21.85 -12.49 0.65
CA ASP A 76 22.66 -11.32 0.99
C ASP A 76 23.90 -11.70 1.80
N PRO A 77 24.90 -10.80 1.91
CA PRO A 77 26.15 -11.09 2.63
C PRO A 77 25.98 -11.49 4.10
N ASP A 78 24.85 -11.13 4.71
CA ASP A 78 24.50 -11.49 6.09
C ASP A 78 23.89 -12.90 6.24
N GLY A 79 23.73 -13.62 5.12
CA GLY A 79 23.16 -14.98 5.09
C GLY A 79 21.64 -15.03 5.01
N THR A 80 20.97 -13.88 4.91
CA THR A 80 19.51 -13.84 4.70
C THR A 80 19.16 -14.09 3.22
N ILE A 81 18.01 -14.72 2.99
CA ILE A 81 17.50 -15.01 1.65
C ILE A 81 17.01 -13.72 1.02
N ASN A 82 17.61 -13.37 -0.11
CA ASN A 82 17.22 -12.24 -0.95
C ASN A 82 17.14 -12.69 -2.41
N PRO A 83 15.94 -13.03 -2.90
CA PRO A 83 15.73 -13.43 -4.29
C PRO A 83 16.07 -12.33 -5.32
N GLU A 84 16.14 -11.06 -4.92
CA GLU A 84 16.56 -9.94 -5.77
C GLU A 84 18.08 -9.88 -5.98
N ASN A 85 18.86 -10.59 -5.17
CA ASN A 85 20.30 -10.64 -5.31
C ASN A 85 20.71 -11.54 -6.49
N GLN A 86 20.68 -10.95 -7.70
CA GLN A 86 20.97 -11.63 -8.97
C GLN A 86 22.39 -12.18 -9.08
N ARG A 87 23.32 -11.74 -8.21
CA ARG A 87 24.74 -12.15 -8.21
C ARG A 87 25.08 -13.19 -7.15
N SER A 88 24.07 -13.78 -6.49
CA SER A 88 24.29 -14.69 -5.37
C SER A 88 23.94 -16.13 -5.73
N LEU A 89 24.89 -17.04 -5.51
CA LEU A 89 24.70 -18.49 -5.44
C LEU A 89 25.73 -19.13 -4.49
N PRO A 90 25.66 -18.86 -3.18
CA PRO A 90 26.51 -19.52 -2.21
C PRO A 90 26.34 -21.05 -2.26
N ASP A 91 27.39 -21.76 -1.87
CA ASP A 91 27.47 -23.23 -1.90
C ASP A 91 27.29 -23.88 -3.29
N SER A 92 27.60 -23.14 -4.36
CA SER A 92 27.61 -23.64 -5.75
C SER A 92 28.48 -24.89 -5.95
N ALA A 93 29.40 -25.20 -5.04
CA ALA A 93 30.17 -26.44 -5.00
C ALA A 93 29.28 -27.71 -4.97
N ALA A 94 28.07 -27.64 -4.42
CA ALA A 94 27.12 -28.76 -4.41
C ALA A 94 26.79 -29.27 -5.83
N LEU A 95 26.83 -28.39 -6.84
CA LEU A 95 26.59 -28.71 -8.25
C LEU A 95 27.54 -29.76 -8.80
N ALA A 96 28.76 -29.92 -8.24
CA ALA A 96 29.72 -30.93 -8.67
C ALA A 96 29.20 -32.36 -8.47
N SER A 97 28.37 -32.57 -7.45
CA SER A 97 27.81 -33.88 -7.07
C SER A 97 26.35 -34.07 -7.49
N ALA A 98 25.76 -33.12 -8.23
CA ALA A 98 24.38 -33.21 -8.66
C ALA A 98 24.19 -34.30 -9.73
N ASP A 99 23.21 -35.18 -9.51
CA ASP A 99 22.66 -36.10 -10.51
C ASP A 99 21.49 -35.48 -11.28
N ALA A 100 20.86 -34.42 -10.75
CA ALA A 100 19.77 -33.68 -11.38
C ALA A 100 19.70 -32.23 -10.88
N LEU A 101 19.22 -31.33 -11.74
CA LEU A 101 18.96 -29.93 -11.38
C LEU A 101 17.46 -29.62 -11.43
N VAL A 102 16.97 -28.92 -10.42
CA VAL A 102 15.62 -28.31 -10.40
C VAL A 102 15.77 -26.81 -10.31
N LEU A 103 15.26 -26.09 -11.31
CA LEU A 103 15.47 -24.65 -11.47
C LEU A 103 14.16 -23.89 -11.23
N SER A 104 14.23 -22.85 -10.41
CA SER A 104 13.24 -21.77 -10.35
C SER A 104 14.00 -20.46 -10.21
N LEU A 105 14.50 -19.98 -11.36
CA LEU A 105 15.47 -18.91 -11.48
C LEU A 105 14.96 -17.82 -12.42
N ARG A 106 15.34 -16.57 -12.14
CA ARG A 106 15.06 -15.44 -13.03
C ARG A 106 16.20 -14.45 -13.07
N PHE A 107 16.64 -14.07 -14.28
CA PHE A 107 17.60 -12.99 -14.50
C PHE A 107 18.88 -13.04 -13.64
N ARG A 108 19.39 -14.23 -13.34
CA ARG A 108 20.66 -14.41 -12.63
C ARG A 108 21.84 -13.94 -13.47
N ASN A 109 22.84 -13.39 -12.79
CA ASN A 109 24.11 -12.98 -13.35
C ASN A 109 25.19 -13.29 -12.31
N TRP A 110 25.39 -14.58 -12.04
CA TRP A 110 26.31 -15.05 -11.01
C TRP A 110 27.77 -14.74 -11.37
N PRO A 111 28.67 -14.70 -10.36
CA PRO A 111 30.11 -14.67 -10.60
C PRO A 111 30.57 -15.79 -11.52
N ASP A 112 31.63 -15.55 -12.28
CA ASP A 112 32.10 -16.48 -13.32
C ASP A 112 32.39 -17.89 -12.79
N ALA A 113 32.92 -18.01 -11.57
CA ALA A 113 33.19 -19.30 -10.93
C ALA A 113 31.91 -20.10 -10.65
N ASP A 114 30.83 -19.43 -10.26
CA ASP A 114 29.54 -20.07 -9.97
C ASP A 114 28.81 -20.44 -11.27
N MET A 115 28.87 -19.55 -12.28
CA MET A 115 28.40 -19.87 -13.63
C MET A 115 29.14 -21.07 -14.22
N GLN A 116 30.47 -21.13 -14.08
CA GLN A 116 31.26 -22.27 -14.55
C GLN A 116 30.80 -23.58 -13.89
N ARG A 117 30.56 -23.60 -12.57
CA ARG A 117 30.07 -24.80 -11.87
C ARG A 117 28.70 -25.25 -12.37
N PHE A 118 27.81 -24.32 -12.69
CA PHE A 118 26.53 -24.63 -13.32
C PHE A 118 26.73 -25.24 -14.71
N VAL A 119 27.59 -24.64 -15.53
CA VAL A 119 27.91 -25.12 -16.88
C VAL A 119 28.56 -26.50 -16.84
N ASP A 120 29.48 -26.74 -15.92
CA ASP A 120 30.12 -28.05 -15.73
C ASP A 120 29.08 -29.10 -15.35
N ALA A 121 28.14 -28.78 -14.45
CA ALA A 121 27.04 -29.68 -14.11
C ALA A 121 26.13 -29.98 -15.30
N PHE A 122 25.73 -28.95 -16.04
CA PHE A 122 24.96 -29.09 -17.26
C PHE A 122 25.67 -29.95 -18.31
N HIS A 123 26.97 -29.74 -18.52
CA HIS A 123 27.80 -30.47 -19.49
C HIS A 123 28.01 -31.95 -19.15
N ARG A 124 27.80 -32.37 -17.90
CA ARG A 124 27.75 -33.80 -17.53
C ARG A 124 26.55 -34.55 -18.13
N GLY A 125 25.57 -33.86 -18.72
CA GLY A 125 24.37 -34.50 -19.28
C GLY A 125 23.30 -34.83 -18.24
N ILE A 126 23.37 -34.25 -17.04
CA ILE A 126 22.35 -34.47 -16.01
C ILE A 126 21.01 -33.85 -16.40
N PRO A 127 19.87 -34.42 -15.99
CA PRO A 127 18.55 -33.85 -16.24
C PRO A 127 18.38 -32.45 -15.63
N VAL A 128 17.59 -31.63 -16.33
CA VAL A 128 17.20 -30.28 -15.90
C VAL A 128 15.68 -30.17 -15.89
N ILE A 129 15.13 -29.89 -14.72
CA ILE A 129 13.70 -29.67 -14.47
C ILE A 129 13.53 -28.18 -14.23
N ALA A 130 13.04 -27.45 -15.23
CA ALA A 130 12.93 -26.00 -15.21
C ALA A 130 11.49 -25.54 -14.98
N LEU A 131 11.27 -24.69 -13.97
CA LEU A 131 9.96 -24.18 -13.57
C LEU A 131 9.82 -22.69 -13.89
N ARG A 132 8.60 -22.29 -14.27
CA ARG A 132 8.11 -20.93 -14.55
C ARG A 132 9.12 -20.07 -15.33
N THR A 133 9.76 -19.15 -14.61
CA THR A 133 10.63 -18.09 -15.13
C THR A 133 12.02 -18.57 -15.50
N SER A 134 12.34 -19.85 -15.26
CA SER A 134 13.62 -20.43 -15.68
C SER A 134 13.79 -20.41 -17.21
N THR A 135 12.70 -20.23 -17.97
CA THR A 135 12.73 -19.85 -19.40
C THR A 135 13.58 -18.60 -19.65
N HIS A 136 13.78 -17.73 -18.67
CA HIS A 136 14.65 -16.57 -18.73
C HIS A 136 15.53 -16.48 -17.47
N ALA A 137 16.13 -17.62 -17.12
CA ALA A 137 16.94 -17.79 -15.91
C ALA A 137 18.12 -16.81 -15.78
N PHE A 138 18.72 -16.38 -16.90
CA PHE A 138 19.96 -15.61 -16.89
C PHE A 138 19.82 -14.26 -17.61
N ASN A 139 20.34 -13.18 -17.02
CA ASN A 139 20.43 -11.85 -17.63
C ASN A 139 21.88 -11.39 -17.66
N ILE A 140 22.63 -11.91 -18.63
CA ILE A 140 24.10 -11.79 -18.69
C ILE A 140 24.48 -10.70 -19.71
N PRO A 141 25.38 -9.76 -19.37
CA PRO A 141 25.84 -8.73 -20.30
C PRO A 141 26.51 -9.27 -21.56
N ALA A 142 26.32 -8.60 -22.70
CA ALA A 142 26.82 -9.04 -24.01
C ALA A 142 28.35 -9.22 -24.12
N GLY A 143 29.13 -8.57 -23.24
CA GLY A 143 30.60 -8.70 -23.19
C GLY A 143 31.13 -9.78 -22.24
N SER A 144 30.25 -10.49 -21.52
CA SER A 144 30.65 -11.60 -20.64
C SER A 144 30.96 -12.86 -21.46
N THR A 145 31.92 -13.67 -20.98
CA THR A 145 32.16 -15.03 -21.47
C THR A 145 30.90 -15.89 -21.51
N TRP A 146 29.92 -15.59 -20.65
CA TRP A 146 28.67 -16.33 -20.51
C TRP A 146 27.49 -15.72 -21.30
N ALA A 147 27.72 -14.69 -22.13
CA ALA A 147 26.67 -13.92 -22.81
C ALA A 147 25.65 -14.78 -23.59
N LYS A 148 26.06 -15.94 -24.12
CA LYS A 148 25.17 -16.87 -24.83
C LYS A 148 24.06 -17.45 -23.96
N TYR A 149 24.24 -17.54 -22.65
CA TYR A 149 23.23 -18.06 -21.72
C TYR A 149 22.13 -17.03 -21.42
N GLY A 150 22.40 -15.73 -21.64
CA GLY A 150 21.46 -14.64 -21.35
C GLY A 150 20.16 -14.75 -22.16
N TRP A 151 19.01 -14.56 -21.52
CA TRP A 151 17.67 -14.77 -22.09
C TRP A 151 17.39 -14.00 -23.39
N ASN A 152 18.07 -12.87 -23.57
CA ASN A 152 17.98 -11.97 -24.72
C ASN A 152 19.16 -12.12 -25.69
N SER A 153 19.98 -13.16 -25.55
CA SER A 153 21.10 -13.44 -26.44
C SER A 153 20.61 -13.56 -27.89
N LYS A 154 21.38 -12.98 -28.81
CA LYS A 154 21.09 -13.00 -30.25
C LYS A 154 21.86 -14.10 -30.98
N ALA A 155 23.06 -14.41 -30.51
CA ALA A 155 23.93 -15.45 -31.03
C ALA A 155 24.98 -15.80 -29.96
N PRO A 156 25.55 -17.02 -29.97
CA PRO A 156 25.18 -18.16 -30.81
C PRO A 156 23.87 -18.85 -30.39
N TRP A 157 23.29 -18.49 -29.24
CA TRP A 157 22.04 -19.07 -28.75
C TRP A 157 20.93 -18.01 -28.77
N PRO A 158 20.19 -17.84 -29.89
CA PRO A 158 19.04 -16.93 -29.95
C PRO A 158 18.03 -17.26 -28.85
N GLY A 159 17.70 -16.27 -28.01
CA GLY A 159 16.82 -16.44 -26.85
C GLY A 159 17.48 -17.12 -25.64
N GLY A 160 18.81 -17.29 -25.67
CA GLY A 160 19.60 -17.73 -24.52
C GLY A 160 19.41 -19.19 -24.13
N PHE A 161 19.78 -19.50 -22.88
CA PHE A 161 19.58 -20.82 -22.28
C PHE A 161 18.12 -21.27 -22.36
N GLY A 162 17.18 -20.36 -22.12
CA GLY A 162 15.75 -20.61 -22.22
C GLY A 162 15.32 -21.16 -23.56
N LYS A 163 15.42 -20.34 -24.61
CA LYS A 163 14.95 -20.76 -25.94
C LYS A 163 15.75 -21.93 -26.48
N HIS A 164 17.07 -21.87 -26.35
CA HIS A 164 17.97 -22.83 -26.98
C HIS A 164 17.91 -24.20 -26.30
N VAL A 165 18.01 -24.24 -24.96
CA VAL A 165 18.07 -25.48 -24.18
C VAL A 165 16.66 -25.90 -23.73
N LEU A 166 15.94 -25.02 -23.04
CA LEU A 166 14.63 -25.37 -22.46
C LEU A 166 13.51 -25.44 -23.50
N GLY A 167 13.64 -24.72 -24.61
CA GLY A 167 12.68 -24.68 -25.72
C GLY A 167 11.87 -23.39 -25.79
N GLU A 168 11.92 -22.52 -24.78
CA GLU A 168 11.33 -21.19 -24.85
C GLU A 168 11.99 -20.19 -23.90
N THR A 169 12.04 -18.92 -24.32
CA THR A 169 12.48 -17.77 -23.51
C THR A 169 11.30 -16.92 -23.04
N TRP A 170 11.56 -15.81 -22.37
CA TRP A 170 10.51 -14.83 -22.11
C TRP A 170 9.98 -14.23 -23.41
N VAL A 171 8.68 -14.45 -23.70
CA VAL A 171 7.97 -13.84 -24.83
C VAL A 171 7.03 -12.76 -24.30
N THR A 172 5.93 -13.18 -23.68
CA THR A 172 4.95 -12.31 -23.01
C THR A 172 4.02 -13.16 -22.14
N HIS A 173 3.29 -12.51 -21.24
CA HIS A 173 2.10 -13.10 -20.64
C HIS A 173 1.07 -13.35 -21.74
N TRP A 174 0.51 -14.55 -21.84
CA TRP A 174 -0.59 -14.88 -22.76
C TRP A 174 -1.94 -14.57 -22.12
N GLY A 175 -2.17 -14.98 -20.88
CA GLY A 175 -3.28 -14.51 -20.06
C GLY A 175 -3.03 -13.11 -19.47
N LYS A 176 -4.04 -12.51 -18.83
CA LYS A 176 -3.89 -11.29 -18.03
C LYS A 176 -3.26 -11.64 -16.69
N HIS A 177 -1.96 -11.39 -16.59
CA HIS A 177 -1.18 -11.59 -15.37
C HIS A 177 -1.88 -11.04 -14.12
N LYS A 178 -2.02 -11.88 -13.07
CA LYS A 178 -2.72 -11.65 -11.79
C LYS A 178 -4.25 -11.59 -11.82
N PHE A 179 -4.88 -11.67 -12.99
CA PHE A 179 -6.34 -11.63 -13.12
C PHE A 179 -6.92 -12.90 -13.75
N GLU A 180 -6.13 -13.60 -14.57
CA GLU A 180 -6.54 -14.80 -15.27
C GLU A 180 -5.59 -15.96 -14.91
N ALA A 181 -6.14 -17.02 -14.33
CA ALA A 181 -5.41 -18.21 -13.92
C ALA A 181 -5.23 -19.23 -15.07
N THR A 182 -4.39 -20.24 -14.82
CA THR A 182 -4.09 -21.32 -15.75
C THR A 182 -4.78 -22.62 -15.32
N ARG A 183 -5.62 -23.19 -16.19
CA ARG A 183 -6.06 -24.59 -16.08
C ARG A 183 -5.27 -25.45 -17.06
N GLY A 184 -4.50 -26.40 -16.55
CA GLY A 184 -3.73 -27.34 -17.35
C GLY A 184 -4.59 -28.46 -17.90
N VAL A 185 -4.50 -28.69 -19.21
CA VAL A 185 -5.16 -29.79 -19.93
C VAL A 185 -4.08 -30.67 -20.54
N ILE A 186 -4.22 -31.98 -20.37
CA ILE A 186 -3.29 -32.97 -20.92
C ILE A 186 -3.38 -32.95 -22.45
N GLU A 187 -2.22 -32.86 -23.11
CA GLU A 187 -2.11 -33.01 -24.57
C GLU A 187 -2.49 -34.45 -24.95
N SER A 188 -3.37 -34.61 -25.93
CA SER A 188 -3.94 -35.92 -26.26
C SER A 188 -2.85 -36.91 -26.69
N ALA A 189 -1.84 -36.44 -27.42
CA ALA A 189 -0.70 -37.24 -27.85
C ALA A 189 0.22 -37.68 -26.69
N ALA A 190 0.12 -37.05 -25.52
CA ALA A 190 0.97 -37.33 -24.37
C ALA A 190 0.29 -38.16 -23.28
N GLN A 191 -0.99 -38.53 -23.42
CA GLN A 191 -1.76 -39.21 -22.38
C GLN A 191 -1.10 -40.49 -21.83
N SER A 192 -0.39 -41.24 -22.69
CA SER A 192 0.33 -42.46 -22.30
C SER A 192 1.70 -42.21 -21.66
N SER A 193 2.14 -40.95 -21.59
CA SER A 193 3.45 -40.59 -21.03
C SER A 193 3.55 -40.99 -19.56
N PRO A 194 4.63 -41.68 -19.14
CA PRO A 194 4.86 -41.99 -17.73
C PRO A 194 4.85 -40.76 -16.83
N LEU A 195 5.20 -39.59 -17.37
CA LEU A 195 5.20 -38.30 -16.64
C LEU A 195 3.82 -37.88 -16.14
N LEU A 196 2.75 -38.35 -16.78
CA LEU A 196 1.37 -38.01 -16.42
C LEU A 196 0.73 -39.02 -15.46
N ARG A 197 1.47 -40.04 -14.99
CA ARG A 197 0.96 -41.03 -14.02
C ARG A 197 0.47 -40.35 -12.74
N GLY A 198 -0.83 -40.46 -12.48
CA GLY A 198 -1.51 -39.87 -11.34
C GLY A 198 -1.65 -38.33 -11.38
N VAL A 199 -1.32 -37.69 -12.51
CA VAL A 199 -1.47 -36.24 -12.70
C VAL A 199 -2.88 -35.95 -13.19
N ALA A 200 -3.63 -35.16 -12.42
CA ALA A 200 -4.98 -34.71 -12.73
C ALA A 200 -5.18 -33.29 -12.20
N ASP A 201 -6.21 -32.59 -12.71
CA ASP A 201 -6.69 -31.30 -12.20
C ASP A 201 -5.59 -30.24 -12.01
N VAL A 202 -4.66 -30.14 -12.96
CA VAL A 202 -3.54 -29.18 -12.89
C VAL A 202 -4.12 -27.76 -12.95
N PHE A 203 -3.90 -27.01 -11.88
CA PHE A 203 -4.31 -25.62 -11.77
C PHE A 203 -3.16 -24.79 -11.21
N GLY A 204 -3.00 -23.57 -11.71
CA GLY A 204 -2.10 -22.57 -11.17
C GLY A 204 -2.76 -21.22 -11.21
N ASP A 205 -2.61 -20.47 -10.12
CA ASP A 205 -3.13 -19.11 -10.03
C ASP A 205 -2.20 -18.10 -10.72
N SER A 206 -1.08 -18.55 -11.29
CA SER A 206 -0.27 -17.81 -12.24
C SER A 206 -0.81 -17.93 -13.68
N ASP A 207 -0.63 -16.88 -14.47
CA ASP A 207 -1.16 -16.82 -15.84
C ASP A 207 -0.33 -17.64 -16.85
N VAL A 208 -0.95 -17.95 -17.99
CA VAL A 208 -0.31 -18.68 -19.11
C VAL A 208 0.70 -17.78 -19.80
N TYR A 209 1.89 -18.30 -20.15
CA TYR A 209 2.86 -17.60 -21.01
C TYR A 209 2.62 -17.90 -22.49
N GLU A 210 2.98 -16.95 -23.35
CA GLU A 210 3.09 -17.21 -24.78
C GLU A 210 4.34 -18.07 -25.00
N ALA A 211 4.18 -19.27 -25.57
CA ALA A 211 5.28 -20.22 -25.71
C ALA A 211 5.17 -21.05 -26.99
N TYR A 212 6.32 -21.23 -27.64
CA TYR A 212 6.50 -22.01 -28.85
C TYR A 212 7.71 -22.95 -28.69
N PRO A 213 7.54 -24.05 -27.92
CA PRO A 213 8.54 -25.10 -27.87
C PRO A 213 8.90 -25.59 -29.28
N PRO A 214 10.17 -25.88 -29.57
CA PRO A 214 10.62 -26.34 -30.87
C PRO A 214 10.07 -27.74 -31.21
N ALA A 215 10.20 -28.14 -32.48
CA ALA A 215 9.59 -29.37 -32.99
C ALA A 215 10.09 -30.67 -32.34
N ASP A 216 11.29 -30.67 -31.74
CA ASP A 216 11.82 -31.80 -30.98
C ASP A 216 11.29 -31.87 -29.53
N ALA A 217 10.44 -30.92 -29.13
CA ALA A 217 9.76 -30.93 -27.85
C ALA A 217 8.48 -31.77 -27.89
N THR A 218 8.31 -32.60 -26.87
CA THR A 218 7.06 -33.32 -26.62
C THR A 218 6.23 -32.53 -25.62
N ILE A 219 5.14 -31.93 -26.11
CA ILE A 219 4.18 -31.17 -25.28
C ILE A 219 3.37 -32.15 -24.42
N LEU A 220 3.30 -31.89 -23.12
CA LEU A 220 2.56 -32.71 -22.16
C LEU A 220 1.25 -32.05 -21.74
N LEU A 221 1.27 -30.74 -21.51
CA LEU A 221 0.10 -29.97 -21.10
C LEU A 221 -0.01 -28.66 -21.88
N ARG A 222 -1.27 -28.25 -22.12
CA ARG A 222 -1.64 -26.92 -22.59
C ARG A 222 -2.40 -26.15 -21.51
N GLY A 223 -2.19 -24.85 -21.45
CA GLY A 223 -2.81 -23.95 -20.49
C GLY A 223 -4.03 -23.28 -21.07
N VAL A 224 -5.20 -23.64 -20.55
CA VAL A 224 -6.44 -22.91 -20.77
C VAL A 224 -6.43 -21.68 -19.87
N VAL A 225 -6.47 -20.50 -20.47
CA VAL A 225 -6.65 -19.22 -19.79
C VAL A 225 -8.07 -19.15 -19.26
N LEU A 226 -8.24 -18.86 -17.97
CA LEU A 226 -9.56 -18.70 -17.34
C LEU A 226 -9.99 -17.22 -17.31
N LYS A 227 -11.29 -16.93 -17.15
CA LYS A 227 -11.81 -15.56 -17.00
C LYS A 227 -11.48 -14.91 -15.66
N GLY A 228 -11.06 -15.71 -14.68
CA GLY A 228 -10.75 -15.27 -13.33
C GLY A 228 -9.66 -16.14 -12.69
N MET A 229 -9.57 -16.07 -11.36
CA MET A 229 -8.50 -16.67 -10.56
C MET A 229 -8.90 -17.97 -9.85
N ASN A 230 -10.12 -18.47 -10.05
CA ASN A 230 -10.62 -19.68 -9.41
C ASN A 230 -10.55 -20.88 -10.36
N PRO A 231 -10.24 -22.10 -9.84
CA PRO A 231 -10.20 -23.31 -10.65
C PRO A 231 -11.49 -23.62 -11.41
N ALA A 232 -12.64 -23.15 -10.94
CA ALA A 232 -13.96 -23.37 -11.55
C ALA A 232 -14.35 -22.30 -12.58
N ASP A 233 -13.58 -21.22 -12.72
CA ASP A 233 -13.92 -20.14 -13.63
C ASP A 233 -13.98 -20.64 -15.09
N ALA A 234 -14.86 -20.04 -15.89
CA ALA A 234 -14.99 -20.41 -17.29
C ALA A 234 -13.70 -20.08 -18.08
N PRO A 235 -13.38 -20.83 -19.15
CA PRO A 235 -12.33 -20.45 -20.08
C PRO A 235 -12.56 -19.03 -20.64
N ALA A 236 -11.48 -18.27 -20.75
CA ALA A 236 -11.48 -16.99 -21.45
C ALA A 236 -11.79 -17.17 -22.95
N ASP A 237 -12.56 -16.25 -23.51
CA ASP A 237 -13.06 -16.25 -24.88
C ASP A 237 -12.53 -15.08 -25.73
N HIS A 238 -11.64 -14.26 -25.15
CA HIS A 238 -11.05 -13.13 -25.85
C HIS A 238 -9.93 -13.57 -26.81
N THR A 239 -9.59 -12.69 -27.75
CA THR A 239 -8.50 -12.87 -28.71
C THR A 239 -7.24 -12.12 -28.28
N LYS A 240 -6.09 -12.59 -28.77
CA LYS A 240 -4.80 -11.95 -28.54
C LYS A 240 -3.90 -12.07 -29.76
N LYS A 241 -3.16 -11.00 -30.05
CA LYS A 241 -2.10 -10.99 -31.07
C LYS A 241 -0.87 -11.67 -30.52
N ARG A 242 -0.34 -12.64 -31.27
CA ARG A 242 0.92 -13.31 -30.95
C ARG A 242 2.08 -12.35 -31.11
N ALA A 243 3.00 -12.34 -30.16
CA ALA A 243 4.24 -11.59 -30.24
C ALA A 243 5.17 -12.13 -31.35
N ALA A 244 5.09 -13.43 -31.65
CA ALA A 244 5.96 -14.06 -32.64
C ALA A 244 5.71 -13.61 -34.10
N ASP A 245 4.46 -13.42 -34.51
CA ASP A 245 4.08 -13.13 -35.90
C ASP A 245 2.97 -12.08 -36.07
N GLY A 246 2.49 -11.48 -34.98
CA GLY A 246 1.46 -10.44 -34.99
C GLY A 246 0.05 -10.93 -35.32
N ARG A 247 -0.14 -12.22 -35.62
CA ARG A 247 -1.44 -12.78 -35.98
C ARG A 247 -2.32 -12.92 -34.74
N GLU A 248 -3.60 -12.65 -34.92
CA GLU A 248 -4.61 -12.74 -33.86
C GLU A 248 -5.20 -14.16 -33.80
N GLN A 249 -5.35 -14.68 -32.58
CA GLN A 249 -6.05 -15.94 -32.33
C GLN A 249 -6.83 -15.86 -31.01
N GLY A 250 -7.80 -16.76 -30.82
CA GLY A 250 -8.41 -16.95 -29.50
C GLY A 250 -7.36 -17.44 -28.49
N VAL A 251 -7.42 -16.95 -27.24
CA VAL A 251 -6.43 -17.32 -26.22
C VAL A 251 -6.42 -18.81 -25.88
N ASN A 252 -7.54 -19.50 -26.14
CA ASN A 252 -7.70 -20.93 -25.92
C ASN A 252 -7.83 -21.73 -27.23
N SER A 253 -7.66 -21.08 -28.40
CA SER A 253 -7.92 -21.67 -29.73
C SER A 253 -6.76 -21.42 -30.71
N PRO A 254 -5.66 -22.18 -30.62
CA PRO A 254 -5.37 -23.21 -29.62
C PRO A 254 -4.77 -22.63 -28.33
N ALA A 255 -4.93 -23.35 -27.22
CA ALA A 255 -4.27 -23.07 -25.96
C ALA A 255 -2.74 -23.23 -26.05
N MET A 256 -1.99 -22.40 -25.31
CA MET A 256 -0.52 -22.40 -25.32
C MET A 256 0.04 -23.62 -24.57
N PRO A 257 1.17 -24.20 -25.01
CA PRO A 257 1.91 -25.20 -24.24
C PRO A 257 2.38 -24.63 -22.90
N ILE A 258 2.18 -25.38 -21.82
CA ILE A 258 2.62 -24.99 -20.47
C ILE A 258 3.55 -26.00 -19.82
N ALA A 259 3.67 -27.22 -20.36
CA ALA A 259 4.68 -28.19 -19.92
C ALA A 259 5.11 -29.10 -21.09
N TRP A 260 6.40 -29.33 -21.23
CA TRP A 260 6.98 -30.16 -22.29
C TRP A 260 8.30 -30.81 -21.86
N THR A 261 8.74 -31.77 -22.66
CA THR A 261 10.06 -32.43 -22.51
C THR A 261 10.87 -32.38 -23.78
N ARG A 262 12.20 -32.43 -23.64
CA ARG A 262 13.17 -32.47 -24.75
C ARG A 262 14.37 -33.33 -24.38
N LEU A 263 15.02 -33.89 -25.40
CA LEU A 263 16.37 -34.44 -25.30
C LEU A 263 17.33 -33.45 -25.97
N PHE A 264 18.11 -32.74 -25.18
CA PHE A 264 19.01 -31.70 -25.67
C PHE A 264 20.46 -32.20 -25.66
N THR A 265 21.17 -32.10 -26.78
CA THR A 265 22.61 -32.44 -26.83
C THR A 265 23.42 -31.18 -26.52
N ASN A 266 24.15 -31.19 -25.40
CA ASN A 266 24.96 -30.06 -24.97
C ASN A 266 26.30 -29.98 -25.72
N GLU A 267 27.06 -28.92 -25.47
CA GLU A 267 28.33 -28.63 -26.16
C GLU A 267 29.44 -29.66 -25.84
N ALA A 268 29.29 -30.44 -24.77
CA ALA A 268 30.17 -31.57 -24.44
C ALA A 268 29.74 -32.88 -25.13
N GLY A 269 28.74 -32.84 -26.02
CA GLY A 269 28.22 -34.00 -26.74
C GLY A 269 27.39 -34.95 -25.88
N ARG A 270 26.96 -34.53 -24.68
CA ARG A 270 26.11 -35.33 -23.79
C ARG A 270 24.64 -34.94 -23.95
N GLN A 271 23.74 -35.92 -23.83
CA GLN A 271 22.31 -35.65 -23.84
C GLN A 271 21.81 -35.29 -22.44
N ASN A 272 21.17 -34.13 -22.31
CA ASN A 272 20.39 -33.74 -21.15
C ASN A 272 18.91 -34.08 -21.38
N ARG A 273 18.27 -34.71 -20.39
CA ARG A 273 16.80 -34.84 -20.34
C ARG A 273 16.22 -33.56 -19.73
N ILE A 274 15.48 -32.81 -20.53
CA ILE A 274 14.92 -31.51 -20.13
C ILE A 274 13.42 -31.68 -19.91
N PHE A 275 12.94 -31.27 -18.75
CA PHE A 275 11.53 -30.97 -18.51
C PHE A 275 11.39 -29.49 -18.27
N THR A 276 10.41 -28.85 -18.90
CA THR A 276 10.13 -27.43 -18.71
C THR A 276 8.64 -27.24 -18.51
N THR A 277 8.27 -26.43 -17.53
CA THR A 277 6.91 -25.94 -17.34
C THR A 277 6.92 -24.43 -17.14
N THR A 278 5.98 -23.72 -17.75
CA THR A 278 5.78 -22.29 -17.52
C THR A 278 4.98 -22.03 -16.24
N MET A 279 4.54 -23.07 -15.54
CA MET A 279 3.98 -22.98 -14.18
C MET A 279 5.08 -23.18 -13.14
N GLY A 280 4.79 -22.87 -11.87
CA GLY A 280 5.72 -23.13 -10.76
C GLY A 280 5.93 -21.94 -9.85
N ALA A 281 4.97 -21.01 -9.80
CA ALA A 281 4.84 -20.16 -8.63
C ALA A 281 4.65 -21.03 -7.39
N ALA A 282 5.11 -20.55 -6.23
CA ALA A 282 4.91 -21.30 -4.99
C ALA A 282 3.41 -21.61 -4.74
N THR A 283 2.51 -20.68 -5.07
CA THR A 283 1.06 -20.87 -5.01
C THR A 283 0.52 -21.89 -6.04
N ASP A 284 1.08 -21.94 -7.25
CA ASP A 284 0.71 -23.00 -8.22
C ASP A 284 0.98 -24.39 -7.63
N LEU A 285 2.05 -24.52 -6.84
CA LEU A 285 2.46 -25.77 -6.21
C LEU A 285 1.63 -26.12 -4.98
N GLU A 286 0.58 -25.37 -4.63
CA GLU A 286 -0.50 -25.86 -3.75
C GLU A 286 -1.30 -26.97 -4.42
N ASN A 287 -1.36 -26.97 -5.76
CA ASN A 287 -2.01 -28.00 -6.55
C ASN A 287 -1.23 -29.33 -6.53
N GLU A 288 -1.91 -30.40 -6.12
CA GLU A 288 -1.32 -31.74 -6.02
C GLU A 288 -0.87 -32.31 -7.38
N GLY A 289 -1.66 -32.08 -8.44
CA GLY A 289 -1.35 -32.53 -9.79
C GLY A 289 -0.04 -31.93 -10.31
N LEU A 290 0.17 -30.63 -10.12
CA LEU A 290 1.39 -29.95 -10.52
C LEU A 290 2.61 -30.46 -9.72
N ARG A 291 2.50 -30.61 -8.40
CA ARG A 291 3.59 -31.19 -7.58
C ARG A 291 3.98 -32.58 -8.09
N ARG A 292 3.00 -33.41 -8.42
CA ARG A 292 3.23 -34.76 -8.95
C ARG A 292 3.91 -34.76 -10.31
N LEU A 293 3.51 -33.87 -11.21
CA LEU A 293 4.16 -33.72 -12.50
C LEU A 293 5.65 -33.41 -12.34
N VAL A 294 6.01 -32.49 -11.42
CA VAL A 294 7.41 -32.13 -11.14
C VAL A 294 8.18 -33.31 -10.54
N VAL A 295 7.59 -34.05 -9.59
CA VAL A 295 8.22 -35.26 -9.02
C VAL A 295 8.42 -36.33 -10.09
N ASN A 296 7.42 -36.57 -10.94
CA ASN A 296 7.52 -37.52 -12.04
C ASN A 296 8.62 -37.12 -13.04
N ALA A 297 8.78 -35.82 -13.30
CA ALA A 297 9.85 -35.28 -14.14
C ALA A 297 11.25 -35.58 -13.61
N VAL A 298 11.44 -35.57 -12.29
CA VAL A 298 12.70 -35.97 -11.67
C VAL A 298 13.00 -37.46 -11.90
N TYR A 299 12.01 -38.34 -11.67
CA TYR A 299 12.18 -39.78 -11.94
C TYR A 299 12.52 -40.05 -13.40
N TRP A 300 11.74 -39.49 -14.32
CA TRP A 300 11.96 -39.63 -15.76
C TRP A 300 13.33 -39.08 -16.19
N GLY A 301 13.71 -37.91 -15.66
CA GLY A 301 14.99 -37.28 -15.95
C GLY A 301 16.19 -38.12 -15.50
N LEU A 302 16.07 -38.78 -14.35
CA LEU A 302 17.08 -39.71 -13.82
C LEU A 302 17.06 -41.09 -14.48
N GLY A 303 16.14 -41.35 -15.41
CA GLY A 303 15.97 -42.65 -16.05
C GLY A 303 15.41 -43.72 -15.10
N LEU A 304 14.74 -43.32 -14.03
CA LEU A 304 14.08 -44.19 -13.07
C LEU A 304 12.63 -44.45 -13.50
N ASP A 305 12.08 -45.58 -13.09
CA ASP A 305 10.67 -45.87 -13.28
C ASP A 305 9.80 -44.86 -12.52
N VAL A 306 8.94 -44.14 -13.25
CA VAL A 306 8.00 -43.20 -12.65
C VAL A 306 6.93 -43.99 -11.88
N PRO A 307 6.75 -43.73 -10.57
CA PRO A 307 5.73 -44.44 -9.78
C PRO A 307 4.34 -44.32 -10.39
N ALA A 308 3.49 -45.33 -10.21
CA ALA A 308 2.10 -45.28 -10.67
C ALA A 308 1.33 -44.07 -10.11
N ARG A 309 1.65 -43.68 -8.86
CA ARG A 309 1.21 -42.44 -8.23
C ARG A 309 2.25 -42.00 -7.21
N ALA A 310 3.12 -41.06 -7.58
CA ALA A 310 4.11 -40.53 -6.65
C ALA A 310 3.43 -39.81 -5.46
N ASP A 311 3.90 -40.09 -4.24
CA ASP A 311 3.46 -39.41 -3.02
C ASP A 311 4.00 -37.97 -3.00
N VAL A 312 3.10 -37.00 -3.10
CA VAL A 312 3.42 -35.57 -3.11
C VAL A 312 2.71 -34.80 -2.00
N ARG A 313 2.32 -35.50 -0.93
CA ARG A 313 1.85 -34.85 0.28
C ARG A 313 2.99 -34.02 0.85
N VAL A 314 2.69 -32.75 1.10
CA VAL A 314 3.64 -31.83 1.73
C VAL A 314 4.14 -32.41 3.05
N VAL A 315 5.42 -32.21 3.34
CA VAL A 315 6.08 -32.79 4.52
C VAL A 315 5.86 -31.91 5.75
N ASP A 316 6.01 -30.60 5.57
CA ASP A 316 5.80 -29.57 6.57
C ASP A 316 4.63 -28.66 6.12
N PRO A 317 4.03 -27.86 7.02
CA PRO A 317 3.03 -26.87 6.64
C PRO A 317 3.50 -25.99 5.49
N TYR A 318 2.69 -25.91 4.44
CA TYR A 318 3.00 -25.16 3.23
C TYR A 318 1.92 -24.10 3.02
N ALA A 319 2.30 -22.84 3.26
CA ALA A 319 1.47 -21.65 3.10
C ALA A 319 2.29 -20.58 2.37
N PRO A 320 2.52 -20.74 1.06
CA PRO A 320 3.37 -19.84 0.29
C PRO A 320 2.77 -18.43 0.21
N ARG A 321 3.61 -17.40 0.17
CA ARG A 321 3.11 -16.05 -0.17
C ARG A 321 2.67 -15.97 -1.63
N LYS A 322 1.68 -15.12 -1.90
CA LYS A 322 1.25 -14.81 -3.28
C LYS A 322 2.44 -14.29 -4.08
N TYR A 323 2.58 -14.74 -5.32
CA TYR A 323 3.62 -14.25 -6.22
C TYR A 323 3.46 -12.74 -6.47
N GLY A 324 4.60 -12.06 -6.53
CA GLY A 324 4.73 -10.62 -6.70
C GLY A 324 6.15 -10.16 -6.38
N PHE A 325 6.52 -9.02 -6.96
CA PHE A 325 7.78 -8.38 -6.66
C PHE A 325 7.83 -7.90 -5.21
N ARG A 326 9.00 -8.06 -4.57
CA ARG A 326 9.26 -7.59 -3.20
C ARG A 326 8.29 -8.15 -2.13
N GLY A 327 7.62 -9.26 -2.44
CA GLY A 327 6.72 -9.97 -1.52
C GLY A 327 7.40 -11.08 -0.71
N TYR A 328 8.70 -11.35 -0.91
CA TYR A 328 9.42 -12.41 -0.20
C TYR A 328 9.51 -12.15 1.30
N ARG A 329 9.64 -13.21 2.10
CA ARG A 329 9.73 -13.14 3.56
C ARG A 329 11.11 -12.60 3.97
N TYR A 330 11.21 -11.31 4.29
CA TYR A 330 12.49 -10.65 4.57
C TYR A 330 13.10 -11.12 5.91
N GLN A 331 14.43 -11.08 5.99
CA GLN A 331 15.24 -11.56 7.12
C GLN A 331 15.15 -13.06 7.41
N LEU A 332 14.60 -13.88 6.50
CA LEU A 332 14.68 -15.33 6.64
C LEU A 332 16.04 -15.84 6.18
N THR A 333 16.48 -16.93 6.79
CA THR A 333 17.69 -17.67 6.42
C THR A 333 17.29 -19.06 5.91
N PRO A 334 18.19 -19.81 5.24
CA PRO A 334 17.90 -21.19 4.87
C PRO A 334 17.41 -22.05 6.04
N ALA A 335 17.91 -21.83 7.25
CA ALA A 335 17.49 -22.56 8.46
C ALA A 335 15.99 -22.43 8.79
N ASP A 336 15.35 -21.32 8.41
CA ASP A 336 13.91 -21.10 8.62
C ASP A 336 13.04 -22.08 7.79
N TYR A 337 13.61 -22.64 6.72
CA TYR A 337 12.96 -23.62 5.84
C TYR A 337 13.41 -25.06 6.11
N ALA A 338 14.13 -25.32 7.22
CA ALA A 338 14.55 -26.67 7.59
C ALA A 338 13.36 -27.62 7.85
N LEU A 339 13.65 -28.93 7.94
CA LEU A 339 12.63 -29.97 8.16
C LEU A 339 11.95 -29.78 9.53
N GLY A 340 10.63 -29.99 9.59
CA GLY A 340 9.85 -29.87 10.84
C GLY A 340 9.61 -28.42 11.28
N LYS A 341 9.93 -27.43 10.43
CA LYS A 341 9.69 -26.02 10.70
C LYS A 341 8.45 -25.52 9.95
N THR A 342 7.63 -24.74 10.64
CA THR A 342 6.68 -23.83 9.99
C THR A 342 7.44 -22.57 9.61
N VAL A 343 7.40 -22.21 8.33
CA VAL A 343 8.06 -21.00 7.83
C VAL A 343 7.42 -19.79 8.53
N ARG A 344 8.23 -19.02 9.26
CA ARG A 344 7.76 -17.82 9.95
C ARG A 344 7.38 -16.72 8.97
N GLU A 345 6.57 -15.76 9.42
CA GLU A 345 6.06 -14.72 8.52
C GLU A 345 7.17 -13.93 7.81
N GLY A 346 8.24 -13.58 8.53
CA GLY A 346 9.31 -12.71 8.02
C GLY A 346 8.87 -11.25 7.91
N GLY A 347 9.85 -10.36 7.69
CA GLY A 347 9.59 -8.94 7.46
C GLY A 347 9.18 -8.63 6.02
N THR A 348 9.09 -7.33 5.71
CA THR A 348 9.00 -6.81 4.35
C THR A 348 10.40 -6.33 3.91
N PRO A 349 10.86 -6.65 2.69
CA PRO A 349 12.15 -6.16 2.20
C PRO A 349 12.23 -4.63 2.25
N PRO A 350 13.38 -4.03 2.62
CA PRO A 350 13.55 -2.58 2.63
C PRO A 350 13.33 -2.02 1.22
N ALA A 351 12.90 -0.77 1.13
CA ALA A 351 12.77 -0.08 -0.16
C ALA A 351 14.10 -0.17 -0.93
N PRO A 352 14.08 -0.47 -2.25
CA PRO A 352 15.31 -0.52 -3.01
C PRO A 352 16.00 0.84 -2.90
N PRO A 353 17.34 0.86 -2.76
CA PRO A 353 18.07 2.12 -2.75
C PRO A 353 17.72 2.91 -4.01
N ALA A 354 17.51 4.23 -3.86
CA ALA A 354 17.24 5.11 -4.98
C ALA A 354 18.27 4.85 -6.08
N LYS A 355 17.82 4.56 -7.31
CA LYS A 355 18.73 4.36 -8.45
C LYS A 355 19.64 5.60 -8.51
N LYS A 356 20.93 5.42 -8.22
CA LYS A 356 21.94 6.47 -8.47
C LYS A 356 21.76 6.90 -9.91
N ALA A 357 21.53 8.20 -10.13
CA ALA A 357 21.58 8.78 -11.46
C ALA A 357 22.87 8.30 -12.12
N SER A 358 22.75 7.52 -13.19
CA SER A 358 23.91 7.07 -13.95
C SER A 358 24.69 8.30 -14.40
N ALA A 359 25.91 8.46 -13.89
CA ALA A 359 26.80 9.54 -14.24
C ALA A 359 26.92 9.63 -15.77
N LYS A 360 26.39 10.71 -16.35
CA LYS A 360 26.74 11.09 -17.72
C LYS A 360 28.25 11.32 -17.73
N LYS A 361 28.97 10.52 -18.52
CA LYS A 361 30.36 10.81 -18.90
C LYS A 361 30.39 12.20 -19.54
N GLU A 362 31.01 13.15 -18.86
CA GLU A 362 31.47 14.41 -19.46
C GLU A 362 32.52 14.07 -20.51
N ALA A 363 32.18 14.29 -21.79
CA ALA A 363 33.15 14.41 -22.85
C ALA A 363 33.46 15.90 -23.02
N THR A 364 34.62 16.30 -22.52
CA THR A 364 35.23 17.61 -22.72
C THR A 364 35.43 17.86 -24.20
N LYS A 365 34.79 18.91 -24.74
CA LYS A 365 35.13 19.48 -26.05
C LYS A 365 35.39 20.96 -25.87
N GLN A 366 36.68 21.31 -25.86
CA GLN A 366 37.16 22.67 -26.07
C GLN A 366 36.59 23.22 -27.38
N VAL A 367 36.06 24.44 -27.34
CA VAL A 367 35.81 25.22 -28.56
C VAL A 367 36.36 26.63 -28.35
N SER A 368 37.37 26.93 -29.17
CA SER A 368 38.00 28.22 -29.36
C SER A 368 37.04 29.24 -29.97
N ARG A 369 37.16 30.50 -29.51
CA ARG A 369 36.49 31.66 -30.09
C ARG A 369 37.00 31.93 -31.52
N SER A 370 36.07 32.18 -32.45
CA SER A 370 36.30 33.02 -33.64
C SER A 370 34.99 33.73 -34.00
N GLU A 371 35.06 35.05 -34.14
CA GLU A 371 33.99 35.94 -34.61
C GLU A 371 33.76 35.77 -36.12
N SER A 372 32.50 35.89 -36.59
CA SER A 372 32.11 36.56 -37.85
C SER A 372 30.58 36.58 -38.07
N THR A 373 30.00 37.79 -38.03
CA THR A 373 28.93 38.37 -38.88
C THR A 373 27.56 37.65 -39.16
N ALA A 374 26.50 38.30 -38.65
CA ALA A 374 25.05 38.43 -38.99
C ALA A 374 24.50 37.91 -40.36
N PRO A 375 23.16 37.70 -40.57
CA PRO A 375 22.04 38.40 -39.91
C PRO A 375 20.77 37.61 -39.51
N ALA A 376 19.93 38.36 -38.77
CA ALA A 376 18.66 38.06 -38.14
C ALA A 376 17.61 37.24 -38.93
N ALA A 377 16.97 36.31 -38.20
CA ALA A 377 15.57 35.96 -38.37
C ALA A 377 14.90 35.96 -36.98
N ARG A 378 13.82 36.73 -36.83
CA ARG A 378 13.06 36.95 -35.59
C ARG A 378 12.56 35.63 -34.97
N PRO A 379 12.62 35.45 -33.64
CA PRO A 379 11.70 34.56 -32.95
C PRO A 379 10.35 35.28 -32.81
N ALA A 380 9.27 34.61 -33.22
CA ALA A 380 7.92 35.06 -32.97
C ALA A 380 7.66 35.11 -31.45
N GLU A 381 7.30 36.29 -30.97
CA GLU A 381 6.68 36.50 -29.68
C GLU A 381 5.37 35.71 -29.60
N SER A 382 5.19 34.94 -28.52
CA SER A 382 3.86 34.75 -27.94
C SER A 382 3.94 34.95 -26.43
N THR A 383 4.12 36.21 -26.04
CA THR A 383 3.76 36.70 -24.70
C THR A 383 2.24 36.63 -24.56
N GLY A 384 1.73 35.47 -24.15
CA GLY A 384 0.34 35.28 -23.77
C GLY A 384 0.18 35.42 -22.25
N THR A 385 -0.01 36.65 -21.76
CA THR A 385 -0.40 36.98 -20.38
C THR A 385 -1.91 36.80 -20.12
N GLY A 386 -2.64 36.12 -21.01
CA GLY A 386 -4.08 35.89 -20.86
C GLY A 386 -4.43 34.86 -19.78
N ALA A 387 -5.52 35.10 -19.05
CA ALA A 387 -6.14 34.17 -18.12
C ALA A 387 -6.49 32.82 -18.80
N PRO A 388 -6.57 31.69 -18.06
CA PRO A 388 -7.04 30.42 -18.61
C PRO A 388 -8.42 30.61 -19.29
N ALA A 389 -8.61 30.06 -20.49
CA ALA A 389 -9.88 30.16 -21.21
C ALA A 389 -11.01 29.47 -20.42
N ALA A 390 -12.21 30.07 -20.46
CA ALA A 390 -13.38 29.68 -19.67
C ALA A 390 -13.86 28.23 -19.89
N THR A 391 -14.47 27.67 -18.85
CA THR A 391 -15.08 26.33 -18.75
C THR A 391 -15.91 25.93 -19.98
N SER A 392 -15.71 24.70 -20.46
CA SER A 392 -16.49 24.09 -21.54
C SER A 392 -17.81 23.51 -21.01
N ALA A 393 -18.93 24.19 -21.26
CA ALA A 393 -20.32 23.80 -20.99
C ALA A 393 -20.68 23.42 -19.53
N ALA A 394 -21.94 23.68 -19.14
CA ALA A 394 -22.45 23.33 -17.82
C ALA A 394 -22.47 21.80 -17.61
N LEU A 395 -22.09 21.34 -16.41
CA LEU A 395 -22.10 19.94 -16.04
C LEU A 395 -23.55 19.45 -15.83
N ALA A 396 -24.01 18.54 -16.69
CA ALA A 396 -25.32 17.89 -16.56
C ALA A 396 -25.18 16.52 -15.88
N LEU A 397 -25.67 16.38 -14.64
CA LEU A 397 -25.69 15.10 -13.92
C LEU A 397 -27.00 14.34 -14.16
N ASN A 398 -26.93 13.03 -14.31
CA ASN A 398 -28.08 12.14 -14.49
C ASN A 398 -28.70 11.72 -13.14
N ALA A 399 -29.94 11.24 -13.17
CA ALA A 399 -30.54 10.61 -12.02
C ALA A 399 -29.80 9.31 -11.66
N GLY A 400 -29.59 9.08 -10.36
CA GLY A 400 -28.83 7.96 -9.80
C GLY A 400 -27.34 8.01 -10.10
N GLU A 401 -26.78 9.15 -10.50
CA GLU A 401 -25.37 9.23 -10.87
C GLU A 401 -24.43 9.19 -9.66
N HIS A 402 -23.37 8.39 -9.77
CA HIS A 402 -22.32 8.24 -8.78
C HIS A 402 -21.13 9.15 -9.12
N VAL A 403 -20.88 10.14 -8.26
CA VAL A 403 -19.80 11.12 -8.38
C VAL A 403 -18.72 10.81 -7.35
N ALA A 404 -17.50 10.55 -7.82
CA ALA A 404 -16.33 10.34 -6.97
C ALA A 404 -15.40 11.56 -7.03
N LEU A 405 -15.02 12.11 -5.87
CA LEU A 405 -13.99 13.15 -5.79
C LEU A 405 -12.64 12.48 -5.49
N ILE A 406 -11.61 12.80 -6.27
CA ILE A 406 -10.22 12.37 -6.04
C ILE A 406 -9.29 13.57 -6.11
N GLY A 407 -8.16 13.50 -5.41
CA GLY A 407 -7.16 14.55 -5.46
C GLY A 407 -6.56 14.86 -4.10
N ASN A 408 -5.93 16.02 -4.05
CA ASN A 408 -5.14 16.54 -2.94
C ASN A 408 -5.99 17.16 -1.81
N ALA A 409 -5.36 17.90 -0.89
CA ALA A 409 -6.03 18.40 0.32
C ALA A 409 -7.21 19.34 0.04
N LEU A 410 -7.25 20.03 -1.11
CA LEU A 410 -8.40 20.87 -1.48
C LEU A 410 -9.68 20.02 -1.57
N ALA A 411 -9.62 18.89 -2.28
CA ALA A 411 -10.74 17.97 -2.40
C ALA A 411 -11.02 17.24 -1.08
N ASP A 412 -9.97 16.81 -0.37
CA ASP A 412 -10.10 16.14 0.94
C ASP A 412 -10.89 17.03 1.92
N ARG A 413 -10.60 18.33 1.96
CA ARG A 413 -11.28 19.28 2.86
C ARG A 413 -12.73 19.57 2.51
N MET A 414 -13.11 19.51 1.24
CA MET A 414 -14.49 19.79 0.80
C MET A 414 -15.54 18.88 1.47
N GLN A 415 -15.16 17.68 1.93
CA GLN A 415 -16.10 16.80 2.62
C GLN A 415 -16.46 17.26 4.04
N HIS A 416 -15.67 18.17 4.63
CA HIS A 416 -15.88 18.65 6.00
C HIS A 416 -16.70 19.94 6.07
N HIS A 417 -16.75 20.71 4.98
CA HIS A 417 -17.60 21.90 4.88
C HIS A 417 -18.83 21.63 4.01
N GLY A 418 -18.71 20.75 3.00
CA GLY A 418 -19.83 20.15 2.27
C GLY A 418 -20.47 21.05 1.22
N TRP A 419 -19.87 22.19 0.86
CA TRP A 419 -20.53 23.19 0.03
C TRP A 419 -20.69 22.75 -1.42
N LEU A 420 -19.67 22.08 -1.99
CA LEU A 420 -19.75 21.57 -3.35
C LEU A 420 -20.86 20.52 -3.49
N GLU A 421 -20.92 19.53 -2.60
CA GLU A 421 -21.95 18.49 -2.64
C GLU A 421 -23.36 19.07 -2.36
N THR A 422 -23.47 20.06 -1.45
CA THR A 422 -24.72 20.78 -1.20
C THR A 422 -25.23 21.47 -2.47
N LEU A 423 -24.35 22.14 -3.22
CA LEU A 423 -24.70 22.76 -4.51
C LEU A 423 -25.24 21.71 -5.49
N LEU A 424 -24.61 20.53 -5.58
CA LEU A 424 -25.07 19.45 -6.47
C LEU A 424 -26.49 18.99 -6.11
N HIS A 425 -26.77 18.73 -4.83
CA HIS A 425 -28.09 18.29 -4.39
C HIS A 425 -29.18 19.35 -4.55
N LEU A 426 -28.88 20.62 -4.25
CA LEU A 426 -29.85 21.70 -4.43
C LEU A 426 -30.16 21.98 -5.90
N ARG A 427 -29.17 21.78 -6.78
CA ARG A 427 -29.38 21.91 -8.22
C ARG A 427 -30.13 20.73 -8.82
N HIS A 428 -29.94 19.54 -8.26
CA HIS A 428 -30.51 18.29 -8.73
C HIS A 428 -31.31 17.57 -7.64
N PRO A 429 -32.35 18.21 -7.08
CA PRO A 429 -33.03 17.74 -5.87
C PRO A 429 -33.70 16.36 -6.04
N ASN A 430 -34.07 16.01 -7.28
CA ASN A 430 -34.74 14.76 -7.61
C ASN A 430 -33.82 13.70 -8.22
N HIS A 431 -32.51 13.97 -8.36
CA HIS A 431 -31.61 13.05 -9.06
C HIS A 431 -31.06 11.95 -8.17
N GLN A 432 -31.24 11.98 -6.83
CA GLN A 432 -30.73 10.94 -5.93
C GLN A 432 -29.23 10.64 -6.16
N LEU A 433 -28.43 11.70 -6.30
CA LEU A 433 -27.00 11.58 -6.56
C LEU A 433 -26.30 10.85 -5.42
N VAL A 434 -25.30 10.03 -5.75
CA VAL A 434 -24.41 9.38 -4.78
C VAL A 434 -23.05 10.04 -4.88
N VAL A 435 -22.61 10.72 -3.82
CA VAL A 435 -21.32 11.43 -3.82
C VAL A 435 -20.36 10.81 -2.82
N ARG A 436 -19.16 10.45 -3.29
CA ARG A 436 -18.11 9.77 -2.51
C ARG A 436 -16.81 10.53 -2.61
N ASN A 437 -16.32 11.04 -1.49
CA ASN A 437 -15.01 11.66 -1.44
C ASN A 437 -13.93 10.59 -1.20
N LEU A 438 -13.04 10.44 -2.16
CA LEU A 438 -11.90 9.53 -2.15
C LEU A 438 -10.56 10.28 -2.13
N ALA A 439 -10.59 11.61 -2.02
CA ALA A 439 -9.40 12.45 -1.95
C ALA A 439 -8.61 12.19 -0.67
N PHE A 440 -7.32 12.53 -0.73
CA PHE A 440 -6.39 12.34 0.37
C PHE A 440 -5.31 13.41 0.25
N ALA A 441 -5.08 14.17 1.32
CA ALA A 441 -4.00 15.15 1.37
C ALA A 441 -2.66 14.57 0.87
N GLY A 442 -1.94 15.37 0.10
CA GLY A 442 -0.67 15.03 -0.55
C GLY A 442 -0.78 14.24 -1.85
N ASP A 443 -1.97 13.87 -2.31
CA ASP A 443 -2.11 13.17 -3.58
C ASP A 443 -1.63 14.02 -4.77
N GLU A 444 -0.96 13.33 -5.70
CA GLU A 444 -0.60 13.81 -7.03
C GLU A 444 -1.17 12.83 -8.08
N LEU A 445 -1.03 13.17 -9.36
CA LEU A 445 -1.38 12.27 -10.46
C LEU A 445 -0.67 10.91 -10.36
N THR A 446 0.60 10.91 -9.96
CA THR A 446 1.46 9.70 -9.94
C THR A 446 1.90 9.27 -8.55
N THR A 447 1.68 10.09 -7.52
CA THR A 447 2.08 9.83 -6.13
C THR A 447 0.84 9.79 -5.23
N ARG A 448 0.52 8.62 -4.67
CA ARG A 448 -0.60 8.45 -3.72
C ARG A 448 -0.20 7.46 -2.63
N ALA A 449 0.30 7.96 -1.50
CA ALA A 449 0.72 7.10 -0.41
C ALA A 449 -0.51 6.59 0.37
N ARG A 450 -0.60 5.28 0.60
CA ARG A 450 -1.65 4.64 1.38
C ARG A 450 -1.05 3.56 2.26
N SER A 451 -1.71 3.29 3.38
CA SER A 451 -1.39 2.16 4.22
C SER A 451 -1.52 0.83 3.47
N LYS A 452 -0.81 -0.19 3.95
CA LYS A 452 -0.75 -1.52 3.31
C LYS A 452 -2.17 -2.09 3.13
N ASP A 453 -2.41 -2.69 1.96
CA ASP A 453 -3.66 -3.36 1.59
C ASP A 453 -4.91 -2.44 1.62
N PHE A 454 -4.74 -1.11 1.62
CA PHE A 454 -5.84 -0.13 1.56
C PHE A 454 -6.69 -0.21 0.29
N GLY A 455 -6.16 -0.80 -0.78
CA GLY A 455 -6.77 -0.81 -2.12
C GLY A 455 -6.24 0.30 -3.03
N THR A 456 -6.23 0.02 -4.33
CA THR A 456 -5.79 0.92 -5.39
C THR A 456 -6.87 1.97 -5.71
N PRO A 457 -6.50 3.11 -6.33
CA PRO A 457 -7.48 4.11 -6.77
C PRO A 457 -8.59 3.55 -7.66
N ASP A 458 -8.24 2.66 -8.60
CA ASP A 458 -9.20 2.05 -9.53
C ASP A 458 -10.15 1.08 -8.80
N GLU A 459 -9.68 0.32 -7.81
CA GLU A 459 -10.52 -0.55 -6.98
C GLU A 459 -11.53 0.28 -6.18
N TRP A 460 -11.12 1.41 -5.62
CA TRP A 460 -12.03 2.32 -4.91
C TRP A 460 -13.05 2.97 -5.83
N LEU A 461 -12.62 3.46 -7.01
CA LEU A 461 -13.53 4.01 -8.02
C LEU A 461 -14.55 2.96 -8.50
N THR A 462 -14.13 1.71 -8.66
CA THR A 462 -15.01 0.57 -8.98
C THR A 462 -15.99 0.30 -7.83
N ARG A 463 -15.49 0.27 -6.58
CA ARG A 463 -16.32 0.00 -5.39
C ARG A 463 -17.44 1.02 -5.22
N VAL A 464 -17.16 2.29 -5.48
CA VAL A 464 -18.16 3.35 -5.42
C VAL A 464 -18.95 3.51 -6.72
N GLN A 465 -18.70 2.65 -7.72
CA GLN A 465 -19.37 2.65 -9.02
C GLN A 465 -19.29 4.02 -9.73
N ALA A 466 -18.13 4.65 -9.71
CA ALA A 466 -17.95 6.02 -10.20
C ALA A 466 -18.35 6.16 -11.68
N GLY A 467 -19.43 6.90 -11.95
CA GLY A 467 -19.82 7.31 -13.30
C GLY A 467 -19.23 8.66 -13.71
N THR A 468 -19.01 9.53 -12.72
CA THR A 468 -18.29 10.80 -12.89
C THR A 468 -17.17 10.91 -11.86
N VAL A 469 -15.99 11.35 -12.30
CA VAL A 469 -14.80 11.57 -11.48
C VAL A 469 -14.46 13.05 -11.47
N PHE A 470 -14.55 13.68 -10.31
CA PHE A 470 -14.06 15.03 -10.05
C PHE A 470 -12.61 14.92 -9.57
N ALA A 471 -11.68 15.47 -10.34
CA ALA A 471 -10.24 15.31 -10.11
C ALA A 471 -9.57 16.65 -9.81
N PHE A 472 -8.92 16.73 -8.65
CA PHE A 472 -8.25 17.92 -8.11
C PHE A 472 -6.75 17.66 -7.98
N PHE A 473 -5.98 18.08 -8.98
CA PHE A 473 -4.52 17.90 -9.06
C PHE A 473 -3.84 19.22 -9.46
N GLY A 474 -2.51 19.23 -9.47
CA GLY A 474 -1.70 20.36 -9.93
C GLY A 474 -1.14 21.23 -8.80
N TYR A 475 -1.70 21.17 -7.58
CA TYR A 475 -1.18 21.94 -6.45
C TYR A 475 0.22 21.43 -6.05
N ASN A 476 0.31 20.16 -5.67
CA ASN A 476 1.55 19.52 -5.25
C ASN A 476 2.58 19.48 -6.39
N GLU A 477 2.13 19.22 -7.61
CA GLU A 477 2.97 19.17 -8.80
C GLU A 477 3.57 20.54 -9.17
N SER A 478 2.88 21.65 -8.85
CA SER A 478 3.34 23.02 -9.18
C SER A 478 4.65 23.42 -8.49
N PHE A 479 5.02 22.74 -7.40
CA PHE A 479 6.27 22.99 -6.67
C PHE A 479 7.51 22.51 -7.42
N ALA A 480 7.37 21.72 -8.49
CA ALA A 480 8.45 21.44 -9.44
C ALA A 480 8.78 22.65 -10.36
N GLY A 481 8.03 23.75 -10.24
CA GLY A 481 8.25 24.97 -11.01
C GLY A 481 8.02 24.78 -12.52
N PRO A 482 8.49 25.72 -13.34
CA PRO A 482 8.35 25.66 -14.80
C PRO A 482 8.98 24.42 -15.43
N GLU A 483 10.07 23.90 -14.85
CA GLU A 483 10.78 22.71 -15.35
C GLU A 483 9.95 21.42 -15.26
N GLY A 484 9.03 21.33 -14.28
CA GLY A 484 8.13 20.19 -14.12
C GLY A 484 6.93 20.18 -15.08
N LEU A 485 6.62 21.30 -15.74
CA LEU A 485 5.40 21.46 -16.53
C LEU A 485 5.28 20.46 -17.70
N PRO A 486 6.34 20.13 -18.46
CA PRO A 486 6.26 19.12 -19.52
C PRO A 486 5.88 17.74 -18.98
N LYS A 487 6.49 17.33 -17.86
CA LYS A 487 6.18 16.05 -17.21
C LYS A 487 4.75 16.02 -16.65
N PHE A 488 4.31 17.10 -16.04
CA PHE A 488 2.94 17.21 -15.53
C PHE A 488 1.90 17.06 -16.65
N ARG A 489 2.12 17.68 -17.82
CA ARG A 489 1.24 17.51 -18.99
C ARG A 489 1.18 16.05 -19.43
N GLU A 490 2.33 15.39 -19.55
CA GLU A 490 2.40 13.96 -19.91
C GLU A 490 1.64 13.07 -18.91
N ASP A 491 1.88 13.27 -17.61
CA ASP A 491 1.24 12.50 -16.55
C ASP A 491 -0.29 12.75 -16.52
N LEU A 492 -0.73 14.00 -16.74
CA LEU A 492 -2.15 14.35 -16.79
C LEU A 492 -2.84 13.73 -17.99
N GLU A 493 -2.24 13.82 -19.17
CA GLU A 493 -2.77 13.18 -20.37
C GLU A 493 -2.89 11.66 -20.19
N LYS A 494 -1.87 11.04 -19.59
CA LYS A 494 -1.87 9.62 -19.27
C LYS A 494 -3.00 9.27 -18.30
N PHE A 495 -3.15 10.03 -17.22
CA PHE A 495 -4.23 9.85 -16.24
C PHE A 495 -5.62 9.92 -16.91
N LEU A 496 -5.86 10.94 -17.76
CA LEU A 496 -7.12 11.11 -18.46
C LEU A 496 -7.42 9.94 -19.41
N ARG A 497 -6.44 9.52 -20.22
CA ARG A 497 -6.59 8.38 -21.13
C ARG A 497 -6.87 7.09 -20.37
N GLU A 498 -6.08 6.79 -19.33
CA GLU A 498 -6.19 5.55 -18.59
C GLU A 498 -7.50 5.46 -17.81
N THR A 499 -7.91 6.55 -17.15
CA THR A 499 -9.16 6.59 -16.39
C THR A 499 -10.38 6.44 -17.30
N ARG A 500 -10.38 7.09 -18.47
CA ARG A 500 -11.47 6.97 -19.44
C ARG A 500 -11.53 5.63 -20.17
N ALA A 501 -10.44 4.86 -20.14
CA ALA A 501 -10.43 3.49 -20.65
C ALA A 501 -11.05 2.47 -19.66
N LYS A 502 -11.41 2.91 -18.45
CA LYS A 502 -12.05 2.06 -17.44
C LYS A 502 -13.57 2.08 -17.55
N ASN A 503 -14.21 1.16 -16.86
CA ASN A 503 -15.65 1.08 -16.70
C ASN A 503 -15.97 0.72 -15.24
N TYR A 504 -15.94 1.73 -14.37
CA TYR A 504 -16.08 1.53 -12.92
C TYR A 504 -17.50 1.19 -12.48
N ASN A 505 -18.51 1.69 -13.20
CA ASN A 505 -19.92 1.44 -12.90
C ASN A 505 -20.52 0.24 -13.66
N GLY A 506 -19.74 -0.40 -14.54
CA GLY A 506 -20.19 -1.50 -15.40
C GLY A 506 -21.03 -1.06 -16.62
N LEU A 507 -21.32 0.23 -16.77
CA LEU A 507 -22.22 0.77 -17.81
C LEU A 507 -21.48 1.57 -18.88
N SER A 508 -20.56 2.45 -18.49
CA SER A 508 -19.90 3.38 -19.40
C SER A 508 -18.52 3.81 -18.91
N ALA A 509 -17.73 4.37 -19.83
CA ALA A 509 -16.52 5.11 -19.44
C ALA A 509 -16.88 6.26 -18.48
N PRO A 510 -16.04 6.54 -17.46
CA PRO A 510 -16.31 7.63 -16.53
C PRO A 510 -16.14 8.97 -17.22
N ARG A 511 -17.04 9.91 -16.92
CA ARG A 511 -16.84 11.34 -17.24
C ARG A 511 -15.83 11.93 -16.27
N ILE A 512 -14.89 12.73 -16.77
CA ILE A 512 -13.88 13.40 -15.93
C ILE A 512 -14.15 14.90 -15.92
N VAL A 513 -14.20 15.48 -14.72
CA VAL A 513 -14.21 16.91 -14.48
C VAL A 513 -12.93 17.29 -13.75
N LEU A 514 -12.03 18.00 -14.41
CA LEU A 514 -10.79 18.51 -13.84
C LEU A 514 -11.05 19.86 -13.17
N PHE A 515 -10.67 19.97 -11.91
CA PHE A 515 -10.69 21.23 -11.16
C PHE A 515 -9.25 21.72 -10.99
N SER A 516 -8.97 22.96 -11.37
CA SER A 516 -7.66 23.54 -11.13
C SER A 516 -7.40 23.70 -9.63
N PRO A 517 -6.13 23.87 -9.22
CA PRO A 517 -5.81 24.41 -7.90
C PRO A 517 -6.45 25.79 -7.68
N ILE A 518 -6.63 26.17 -6.41
CA ILE A 518 -6.91 27.56 -6.03
C ILE A 518 -5.61 28.38 -5.96
N ALA A 519 -5.72 29.70 -5.98
CA ALA A 519 -4.60 30.58 -5.66
C ALA A 519 -4.20 30.48 -4.19
N VAL A 520 -2.95 30.83 -3.89
CA VAL A 520 -2.48 31.11 -2.52
C VAL A 520 -2.95 32.50 -2.11
N GLU A 521 -3.71 32.57 -1.02
CA GLU A 521 -4.13 33.81 -0.38
C GLU A 521 -2.96 34.44 0.40
N LYS A 522 -2.79 35.75 0.29
CA LYS A 522 -1.85 36.50 1.12
C LYS A 522 -2.43 36.62 2.54
N HIS A 523 -2.16 35.61 3.37
CA HIS A 523 -2.73 35.51 4.71
C HIS A 523 -2.19 36.63 5.65
N PRO A 524 -3.02 37.24 6.50
CA PRO A 524 -2.61 38.35 7.38
C PRO A 524 -1.81 37.94 8.62
N ASP A 525 -1.57 36.63 8.82
CA ASP A 525 -0.76 36.13 9.93
C ASP A 525 0.69 36.64 9.79
N PRO A 526 1.28 37.30 10.79
CA PRO A 526 2.64 37.82 10.70
C PRO A 526 3.71 36.72 10.53
N ASN A 527 3.37 35.46 10.83
CA ASN A 527 4.26 34.32 10.64
C ASN A 527 4.06 33.62 9.27
N PHE A 528 3.16 34.12 8.43
CA PHE A 528 2.94 33.60 7.09
C PHE A 528 3.90 34.25 6.09
N GLU A 529 4.73 33.43 5.45
CA GLU A 529 5.63 33.88 4.39
C GLU A 529 4.93 33.78 3.02
N TYR A 530 4.50 34.93 2.49
CA TYR A 530 3.89 34.99 1.17
C TYR A 530 4.96 34.95 0.07
N ARG A 531 4.83 33.96 -0.82
CA ARG A 531 5.72 33.73 -1.96
C ARG A 531 4.97 33.86 -3.30
N PRO A 532 5.02 35.02 -3.97
CA PRO A 532 4.22 35.28 -5.17
C PRO A 532 4.53 34.32 -6.34
N GLU A 533 5.74 33.77 -6.40
CA GLU A 533 6.15 32.78 -7.40
C GLU A 533 5.32 31.50 -7.36
N ILE A 534 4.74 31.14 -6.20
CA ILE A 534 3.85 29.98 -6.09
C ILE A 534 2.59 30.21 -6.91
N ASN A 535 2.00 31.40 -6.85
CA ASN A 535 0.83 31.74 -7.68
C ASN A 535 1.19 31.78 -9.17
N ALA A 536 2.40 32.19 -9.53
CA ALA A 536 2.85 32.12 -10.92
C ALA A 536 2.91 30.67 -11.43
N ASN A 537 3.43 29.74 -10.61
CA ASN A 537 3.45 28.32 -10.94
C ASN A 537 2.03 27.74 -11.00
N LEU A 538 1.19 27.99 -10.00
CA LEU A 538 -0.19 27.50 -9.98
C LEU A 538 -1.00 27.99 -11.19
N ALA A 539 -0.81 29.24 -11.62
CA ALA A 539 -1.41 29.75 -12.85
C ALA A 539 -0.93 28.97 -14.10
N ALA A 540 0.37 28.68 -14.20
CA ALA A 540 0.94 27.93 -15.32
C ALA A 540 0.42 26.48 -15.37
N TYR A 541 0.34 25.80 -14.22
CA TYR A 541 -0.17 24.43 -14.12
C TYR A 541 -1.69 24.39 -14.38
N SER A 542 -2.45 25.37 -13.88
CA SER A 542 -3.89 25.50 -14.17
C SER A 542 -4.16 25.70 -15.66
N ARG A 543 -3.34 26.52 -16.33
CA ARG A 543 -3.40 26.68 -17.80
C ARG A 543 -3.07 25.39 -18.53
N ALA A 544 -2.05 24.66 -18.09
CA ALA A 544 -1.71 23.36 -18.66
C ALA A 544 -2.83 22.34 -18.50
N MET A 545 -3.53 22.32 -17.36
CA MET A 545 -4.73 21.49 -17.17
C MET A 545 -5.83 21.88 -18.15
N ALA A 546 -6.09 23.18 -18.32
CA ALA A 546 -7.09 23.68 -19.24
C ALA A 546 -6.79 23.30 -20.70
N ASP A 547 -5.54 23.41 -21.13
CA ASP A 547 -5.10 23.04 -22.48
C ASP A 547 -5.26 21.54 -22.71
N VAL A 548 -4.73 20.70 -21.80
CA VAL A 548 -4.83 19.24 -21.90
C VAL A 548 -6.29 18.77 -21.90
N ALA A 549 -7.16 19.39 -21.09
CA ALA A 549 -8.59 19.08 -21.10
C ALA A 549 -9.25 19.44 -22.44
N ARG A 550 -8.91 20.60 -23.01
CA ARG A 550 -9.46 21.06 -24.30
C ARG A 550 -9.10 20.13 -25.45
N ASP A 551 -7.89 19.59 -25.41
CA ASP A 551 -7.38 18.66 -26.44
C ASP A 551 -7.95 17.25 -26.29
N GLN A 552 -8.68 16.95 -25.21
CA GLN A 552 -9.31 15.66 -24.97
C GLN A 552 -10.84 15.73 -24.97
N ALA A 553 -11.46 15.21 -26.02
CA ALA A 553 -12.92 15.12 -26.12
C ALA A 553 -13.52 14.41 -24.89
N GLY A 554 -14.52 15.02 -24.24
CA GLY A 554 -15.24 14.45 -23.10
C GLY A 554 -14.64 14.71 -21.72
N VAL A 555 -13.68 15.64 -21.60
CA VAL A 555 -13.15 16.13 -20.33
C VAL A 555 -13.63 17.56 -20.09
N THR A 556 -14.24 17.82 -18.94
CA THR A 556 -14.64 19.17 -18.53
C THR A 556 -13.55 19.77 -17.66
N PHE A 557 -13.17 21.03 -17.89
CA PHE A 557 -12.25 21.77 -17.03
C PHE A 557 -12.97 22.90 -16.29
N VAL A 558 -12.74 23.00 -14.99
CA VAL A 558 -13.31 24.02 -14.10
C VAL A 558 -12.16 24.78 -13.45
N ASP A 559 -12.06 26.07 -13.77
CA ASP A 559 -11.07 26.97 -13.18
C ASP A 559 -11.49 27.40 -11.77
N LEU A 560 -10.67 27.06 -10.79
CA LEU A 560 -10.75 27.55 -9.41
C LEU A 560 -9.68 28.60 -9.10
N PHE A 561 -8.61 28.69 -9.90
CA PHE A 561 -7.48 29.56 -9.65
C PHE A 561 -7.88 31.03 -9.82
N THR A 562 -8.45 31.38 -10.97
CA THR A 562 -8.84 32.77 -11.25
C THR A 562 -9.93 33.26 -10.30
N PRO A 563 -11.04 32.52 -10.07
CA PRO A 563 -12.09 32.98 -9.16
C PRO A 563 -11.64 33.12 -7.71
N SER A 564 -10.73 32.24 -7.24
CA SER A 564 -10.17 32.36 -5.88
C SER A 564 -9.23 33.56 -5.76
N GLN A 565 -8.39 33.82 -6.76
CA GLN A 565 -7.53 35.01 -6.78
C GLN A 565 -8.34 36.31 -6.70
N GLU A 566 -9.41 36.41 -7.49
CA GLU A 566 -10.33 37.55 -7.46
C GLU A 566 -11.02 37.69 -6.10
N LEU A 567 -11.46 36.57 -5.53
CA LEU A 567 -12.11 36.54 -4.22
C LEU A 567 -11.18 37.07 -3.12
N TYR A 568 -9.91 36.66 -3.12
CA TYR A 568 -8.92 37.13 -2.15
C TYR A 568 -8.57 38.60 -2.34
N ALA A 569 -8.44 39.06 -3.59
CA ALA A 569 -8.19 40.47 -3.88
C ALA A 569 -9.35 41.36 -3.41
N GLU A 570 -10.60 40.91 -3.60
CA GLU A 570 -11.79 41.59 -3.12
C GLU A 570 -11.85 41.63 -1.58
N ALA A 571 -11.57 40.50 -0.92
CA ALA A 571 -11.51 40.41 0.53
C ALA A 571 -10.49 41.40 1.11
N ALA A 572 -9.28 41.41 0.57
CA ALA A 572 -8.22 42.32 0.98
C ALA A 572 -8.60 43.79 0.78
N ARG A 573 -9.22 44.14 -0.36
CA ARG A 573 -9.68 45.50 -0.65
C ARG A 573 -10.81 45.96 0.28
N THR A 574 -11.65 45.03 0.72
CA THR A 574 -12.84 45.33 1.55
C THR A 574 -12.62 45.09 3.04
N GLY A 575 -11.42 44.67 3.45
CA GLY A 575 -11.07 44.40 4.85
C GLY A 575 -11.78 43.17 5.44
N GLN A 576 -12.18 42.21 4.60
CA GLN A 576 -12.79 40.96 5.08
C GLN A 576 -11.73 40.04 5.71
N PRO A 577 -12.13 39.16 6.65
CA PRO A 577 -11.27 38.10 7.16
C PRO A 577 -10.75 37.19 6.03
N PRO A 578 -9.58 36.54 6.22
CA PRO A 578 -9.05 35.62 5.23
C PRO A 578 -9.99 34.44 4.98
N PHE A 579 -10.02 33.96 3.75
CA PHE A 579 -10.85 32.84 3.32
C PHE A 579 -10.13 31.48 3.42
N THR A 580 -8.84 31.50 3.73
CA THR A 580 -8.04 30.33 4.05
C THR A 580 -7.55 30.40 5.51
N ILE A 581 -7.24 29.25 6.10
CA ILE A 581 -6.67 29.18 7.46
C ILE A 581 -5.16 29.43 7.49
N ASN A 582 -4.49 29.25 6.35
CA ASN A 582 -3.02 29.24 6.25
C ASN A 582 -2.51 29.62 4.85
N GLY A 583 -3.31 30.34 4.07
CA GLY A 583 -3.00 30.74 2.69
C GLY A 583 -3.41 29.73 1.63
N VAL A 584 -3.57 28.43 1.95
CA VAL A 584 -3.74 27.36 0.95
C VAL A 584 -4.93 26.44 1.21
N HIS A 585 -5.40 26.36 2.45
CA HIS A 585 -6.57 25.57 2.82
C HIS A 585 -7.77 26.48 3.11
N LEU A 586 -8.85 26.33 2.35
CA LEU A 586 -10.08 27.09 2.59
C LEU A 586 -10.66 26.79 3.99
N ASN A 587 -11.16 27.84 4.63
CA ASN A 587 -12.11 27.71 5.74
C ASN A 587 -13.53 27.58 5.18
N SER A 588 -14.51 27.28 6.04
CA SER A 588 -15.90 27.06 5.59
C SER A 588 -16.48 28.26 4.83
N SER A 589 -16.14 29.49 5.19
CA SER A 589 -16.64 30.70 4.51
C SER A 589 -15.99 30.85 3.13
N GLY A 590 -14.68 30.61 3.04
CA GLY A 590 -13.94 30.63 1.78
C GLY A 590 -14.46 29.61 0.77
N GLU A 591 -14.72 28.38 1.21
CA GLU A 591 -15.33 27.36 0.35
C GLU A 591 -16.73 27.76 -0.09
N ALA A 592 -17.60 28.25 0.81
CA ALA A 592 -18.94 28.70 0.45
C ALA A 592 -18.91 29.79 -0.64
N ARG A 593 -18.02 30.79 -0.48
CA ARG A 593 -17.87 31.90 -1.43
C ARG A 593 -17.30 31.45 -2.77
N LEU A 594 -16.30 30.58 -2.75
CA LEU A 594 -15.73 30.02 -3.98
C LEU A 594 -16.75 29.19 -4.74
N ILE A 595 -17.46 28.28 -4.06
CA ILE A 595 -18.51 27.45 -4.67
C ILE A 595 -19.66 28.30 -5.22
N ALA A 596 -20.08 29.34 -4.51
CA ALA A 596 -21.09 30.29 -5.02
C ALA A 596 -20.60 31.00 -6.29
N ARG A 597 -19.32 31.39 -6.37
CA ARG A 597 -18.73 32.08 -7.52
C ARG A 597 -18.63 31.18 -8.75
N ILE A 598 -18.25 29.91 -8.58
CA ILE A 598 -18.14 28.96 -9.69
C ILE A 598 -19.47 28.27 -10.02
N GLY A 599 -20.49 28.37 -9.17
CA GLY A 599 -21.71 27.57 -9.28
C GLY A 599 -22.45 27.76 -10.60
N ALA A 600 -22.51 28.99 -11.11
CA ALA A 600 -23.11 29.28 -12.41
C ALA A 600 -22.29 28.69 -13.58
N THR A 601 -20.96 28.72 -13.46
CA THR A 601 -20.04 28.14 -14.44
C THR A 601 -20.12 26.61 -14.43
N LEU A 602 -20.21 26.00 -13.24
CA LEU A 602 -20.25 24.56 -13.07
C LEU A 602 -21.62 23.98 -13.47
N MET A 603 -22.72 24.62 -13.11
CA MET A 603 -24.07 24.05 -13.19
C MET A 603 -25.06 24.83 -14.09
N GLY A 604 -24.58 25.85 -14.78
CA GLY A 604 -25.40 26.77 -15.59
C GLY A 604 -26.12 27.84 -14.75
N PRO A 605 -26.85 28.77 -15.41
CA PRO A 605 -27.50 29.88 -14.74
C PRO A 605 -28.58 29.44 -13.73
N GLY A 606 -28.85 30.29 -12.72
CA GLY A 606 -29.83 30.01 -11.67
C GLY A 606 -29.30 29.12 -10.55
N ALA A 607 -28.08 29.38 -10.08
CA ALA A 607 -27.50 28.67 -8.93
C ALA A 607 -28.37 28.88 -7.67
N PRO A 608 -28.58 27.83 -6.84
CA PRO A 608 -29.35 27.94 -5.61
C PRO A 608 -28.66 28.86 -4.59
N ASP A 609 -29.45 29.50 -3.73
CA ASP A 609 -28.93 30.29 -2.61
C ASP A 609 -28.39 29.35 -1.53
N LEU A 610 -27.06 29.24 -1.49
CA LEU A 610 -26.33 28.44 -0.51
C LEU A 610 -26.39 29.02 0.92
N GLN A 611 -26.88 30.24 1.11
CA GLN A 611 -27.03 30.84 2.45
C GLN A 611 -28.44 30.65 3.04
N SER A 612 -29.35 30.02 2.31
CA SER A 612 -30.71 29.78 2.78
C SER A 612 -30.78 28.73 3.90
N PRO A 613 -31.77 28.79 4.82
CA PRO A 613 -31.97 27.74 5.82
C PRO A 613 -32.16 26.34 5.23
N ALA A 614 -32.77 26.25 4.03
CA ALA A 614 -32.92 25.00 3.30
C ALA A 614 -31.56 24.44 2.85
N ALA A 615 -30.66 25.29 2.36
CA ALA A 615 -29.30 24.89 2.02
C ALA A 615 -28.52 24.40 3.23
N GLU A 616 -28.67 25.06 4.40
CA GLU A 616 -28.01 24.59 5.63
C GLU A 616 -28.56 23.24 6.11
N GLY A 617 -29.87 23.00 5.98
CA GLY A 617 -30.47 21.70 6.28
C GLY A 617 -29.91 20.57 5.40
N VAL A 618 -29.71 20.83 4.10
CA VAL A 618 -29.05 19.89 3.18
C VAL A 618 -27.57 19.72 3.55
N ARG A 619 -26.86 20.81 3.82
CA ARG A 619 -25.43 20.79 4.16
C ARG A 619 -25.13 20.04 5.44
N ALA A 620 -25.97 20.18 6.46
CA ALA A 620 -25.83 19.45 7.71
C ALA A 620 -25.87 17.92 7.46
N LEU A 621 -26.82 17.45 6.65
CA LEU A 621 -26.90 16.04 6.26
C LEU A 621 -25.73 15.60 5.36
N VAL A 622 -25.28 16.46 4.43
CA VAL A 622 -24.06 16.22 3.64
C VAL A 622 -22.87 16.00 4.56
N ASN A 623 -22.66 16.86 5.54
CA ASN A 623 -21.53 16.78 6.47
C ASN A 623 -21.63 15.56 7.39
N GLU A 624 -22.82 15.21 7.89
CA GLU A 624 -23.04 13.98 8.67
C GLU A 624 -22.74 12.73 7.83
N LYS A 625 -23.25 12.70 6.59
CA LYS A 625 -23.00 11.63 5.63
C LYS A 625 -21.52 11.51 5.27
N ASN A 626 -20.85 12.64 5.04
CA ASN A 626 -19.42 12.68 4.73
C ASN A 626 -18.57 12.24 5.92
N ALA A 627 -18.92 12.61 7.15
CA ALA A 627 -18.23 12.11 8.34
C ALA A 627 -18.36 10.58 8.48
N MET A 628 -19.57 10.04 8.24
CA MET A 628 -19.78 8.59 8.25
C MET A 628 -18.98 7.88 7.14
N TRP A 629 -19.04 8.40 5.90
CA TRP A 629 -18.27 7.87 4.78
C TRP A 629 -16.76 7.97 5.02
N HIS A 630 -16.27 9.08 5.55
CA HIS A 630 -14.86 9.25 5.86
C HIS A 630 -14.39 8.25 6.91
N SER A 631 -15.20 8.00 7.95
CA SER A 631 -14.91 6.95 8.95
C SER A 631 -14.87 5.53 8.37
N ARG A 632 -15.45 5.34 7.18
CA ARG A 632 -15.44 4.09 6.41
C ARG A 632 -14.25 4.02 5.45
N TYR A 633 -14.01 5.08 4.68
CA TYR A 633 -12.95 5.14 3.68
C TYR A 633 -11.56 5.28 4.32
N ARG A 634 -11.44 6.18 5.31
CA ARG A 634 -10.24 6.45 6.11
C ARG A 634 -10.52 6.13 7.57
N ALA A 635 -10.79 4.85 7.82
CA ALA A 635 -11.01 4.36 9.17
C ALA A 635 -9.77 4.59 10.05
N VAL A 636 -10.02 5.04 11.28
CA VAL A 636 -9.00 5.01 12.34
C VAL A 636 -8.69 3.54 12.64
N ASP A 637 -7.42 3.24 12.81
CA ASP A 637 -6.91 1.89 13.02
C ASP A 637 -7.06 0.96 11.80
N GLY A 638 -7.00 1.53 10.58
CA GLY A 638 -7.10 0.81 9.31
C GLY A 638 -6.09 -0.33 9.11
N TYR A 639 -4.97 -0.34 9.82
CA TYR A 639 -3.97 -1.42 9.81
C TYR A 639 -4.50 -2.69 10.49
N ASN A 640 -5.44 -2.56 11.45
CA ASN A 640 -6.22 -3.67 12.00
C ASN A 640 -7.35 -4.13 11.05
N ILE A 641 -7.73 -3.33 10.06
CA ILE A 641 -8.76 -3.69 9.07
C ILE A 641 -8.16 -4.40 7.86
N TYR A 642 -7.12 -3.80 7.27
CA TYR A 642 -6.53 -4.24 6.00
C TYR A 642 -5.08 -4.71 6.13
N GLY A 643 -4.31 -4.12 7.06
CA GLY A 643 -2.87 -4.38 7.23
C GLY A 643 -2.52 -5.71 7.90
N ASP A 644 -1.27 -5.88 8.32
CA ASP A 644 -0.83 -7.18 8.87
C ASP A 644 -1.50 -7.53 10.21
N ARG A 645 -1.93 -6.53 10.99
CA ARG A 645 -2.69 -6.77 12.23
C ARG A 645 -4.10 -7.29 11.97
N SER A 646 -4.63 -7.13 10.76
CA SER A 646 -5.96 -7.64 10.39
C SER A 646 -6.05 -9.18 10.42
N LYS A 647 -4.92 -9.85 10.25
CA LYS A 647 -4.78 -11.32 10.20
C LYS A 647 -4.62 -11.95 11.58
N ILE A 648 -4.48 -11.14 12.64
CA ILE A 648 -4.36 -11.66 14.00
C ILE A 648 -5.67 -12.36 14.35
N ALA A 649 -5.57 -13.64 14.68
CA ALA A 649 -6.70 -14.51 14.99
C ALA A 649 -6.72 -14.82 16.48
N TYR A 650 -7.82 -14.47 17.15
CA TYR A 650 -8.01 -14.71 18.58
C TYR A 650 -8.94 -15.90 18.83
N VAL A 651 -8.65 -16.65 19.89
CA VAL A 651 -9.57 -17.63 20.46
C VAL A 651 -10.34 -16.91 21.56
N SER A 652 -11.66 -16.77 21.42
CA SER A 652 -12.51 -16.19 22.47
C SER A 652 -12.93 -17.24 23.53
N HIS A 653 -13.02 -18.51 23.15
CA HIS A 653 -13.29 -19.65 24.03
C HIS A 653 -12.64 -20.94 23.46
N PRO A 654 -12.21 -21.93 24.27
CA PRO A 654 -11.59 -23.16 23.78
C PRO A 654 -12.35 -23.91 22.67
N ASP A 655 -13.67 -23.76 22.66
CA ASP A 655 -14.59 -24.45 21.73
C ASP A 655 -15.11 -23.56 20.59
N THR A 656 -14.67 -22.30 20.50
CA THR A 656 -15.12 -21.38 19.43
C THR A 656 -14.07 -21.29 18.31
N PRO A 657 -14.52 -21.19 17.04
CA PRO A 657 -13.62 -20.89 15.93
C PRO A 657 -12.84 -19.59 16.19
N LYS A 658 -11.59 -19.56 15.72
CA LYS A 658 -10.78 -18.33 15.78
C LYS A 658 -11.43 -17.22 14.96
N ILE A 659 -11.48 -16.02 15.51
CA ILE A 659 -11.96 -14.81 14.83
C ILE A 659 -10.78 -13.88 14.60
N THR A 660 -10.68 -13.35 13.38
CA THR A 660 -9.66 -12.37 12.99
C THR A 660 -10.17 -10.94 13.12
N ASN A 661 -9.28 -9.98 13.37
CA ASN A 661 -9.65 -8.55 13.35
C ASN A 661 -10.38 -8.15 12.06
N THR A 662 -9.89 -8.60 10.90
CA THR A 662 -10.53 -8.28 9.60
C THR A 662 -11.98 -8.76 9.51
N HIS A 663 -12.34 -9.87 10.17
CA HIS A 663 -13.70 -10.42 10.11
C HIS A 663 -14.68 -9.41 10.71
N ILE A 664 -14.46 -9.06 11.98
CA ILE A 664 -15.33 -8.15 12.73
C ILE A 664 -15.29 -6.75 12.13
N MET A 665 -14.10 -6.24 11.83
CA MET A 665 -13.99 -4.88 11.32
C MET A 665 -14.62 -4.72 9.93
N MET A 666 -14.63 -5.77 9.08
CA MET A 666 -15.35 -5.72 7.81
C MET A 666 -16.87 -5.79 7.97
N GLU A 667 -17.40 -6.47 9.00
CA GLU A 667 -18.83 -6.37 9.36
C GLU A 667 -19.17 -4.95 9.82
N GLU A 668 -18.32 -4.32 10.64
CA GLU A 668 -18.47 -2.91 11.01
C GLU A 668 -18.38 -1.98 9.79
N MET A 669 -17.49 -2.26 8.83
CA MET A 669 -17.40 -1.51 7.57
C MET A 669 -18.71 -1.63 6.76
N ALA A 670 -19.32 -2.82 6.71
CA ALA A 670 -20.63 -3.01 6.07
C ALA A 670 -21.73 -2.23 6.79
N GLN A 671 -21.71 -2.16 8.13
CA GLN A 671 -22.62 -1.27 8.87
C GLN A 671 -22.43 0.20 8.48
N ARG A 672 -21.19 0.70 8.42
CA ARG A 672 -20.92 2.10 8.02
C ARG A 672 -21.38 2.39 6.60
N GLU A 673 -21.26 1.44 5.68
CA GLU A 673 -21.77 1.56 4.30
C GLU A 673 -23.31 1.75 4.30
N VAL A 674 -24.05 0.92 5.07
CA VAL A 674 -25.51 1.06 5.17
C VAL A 674 -25.92 2.33 5.90
N MET A 675 -25.20 2.74 6.95
CA MET A 675 -25.44 4.01 7.64
C MET A 675 -25.22 5.21 6.71
N THR A 676 -24.18 5.17 5.88
CA THR A 676 -23.94 6.18 4.83
C THR A 676 -25.13 6.23 3.87
N ALA A 677 -25.57 5.09 3.35
CA ALA A 677 -26.72 5.01 2.45
C ALA A 677 -28.02 5.52 3.08
N ASN A 678 -28.24 5.26 4.38
CA ASN A 678 -29.40 5.80 5.11
C ASN A 678 -29.35 7.32 5.26
N LEU A 679 -28.17 7.90 5.52
CA LEU A 679 -27.99 9.36 5.54
C LEU A 679 -28.20 9.97 4.15
N GLU A 680 -27.79 9.30 3.08
CA GLU A 680 -28.09 9.73 1.70
C GLU A 680 -29.58 9.72 1.40
N ARG A 681 -30.32 8.69 1.83
CA ARG A 681 -31.77 8.62 1.64
C ARG A 681 -32.48 9.79 2.33
N LYS A 682 -32.02 10.17 3.53
CA LYS A 682 -32.49 11.39 4.22
C LYS A 682 -32.15 12.63 3.41
N LEU A 683 -30.90 12.77 2.99
CA LEU A 683 -30.40 13.88 2.19
C LEU A 683 -31.23 14.07 0.91
N TRP A 684 -31.54 12.99 0.17
CA TRP A 684 -32.37 13.04 -1.02
C TRP A 684 -33.80 13.51 -0.72
N ALA A 685 -34.40 13.02 0.37
CA ALA A 685 -35.73 13.46 0.78
C ALA A 685 -35.73 14.96 1.13
N THR A 686 -34.75 15.41 1.92
CA THR A 686 -34.59 16.82 2.32
C THR A 686 -34.34 17.71 1.11
N ALA A 687 -33.44 17.34 0.20
CA ALA A 687 -33.16 18.10 -1.02
C ALA A 687 -34.39 18.21 -1.92
N ALA A 688 -35.20 17.15 -2.01
CA ALA A 688 -36.47 17.14 -2.74
C ALA A 688 -37.63 17.87 -2.02
N GLY A 689 -37.39 18.47 -0.85
CA GLY A 689 -38.42 19.16 -0.07
C GLY A 689 -39.49 18.22 0.52
N LYS A 690 -39.19 16.92 0.64
CA LYS A 690 -40.12 15.94 1.20
C LYS A 690 -40.05 15.98 2.73
N SER A 691 -41.22 15.98 3.37
CA SER A 691 -41.38 15.84 4.81
C SER A 691 -41.90 14.44 5.18
N GLY A 692 -41.59 13.98 6.39
CA GLY A 692 -42.04 12.68 6.91
C GLY A 692 -40.92 11.64 7.07
N PRO A 693 -41.27 10.44 7.57
CA PRO A 693 -40.30 9.38 7.82
C PRO A 693 -39.69 8.87 6.50
N VAL A 694 -38.37 8.71 6.49
CA VAL A 694 -37.63 8.06 5.40
C VAL A 694 -37.45 6.59 5.75
N ASP A 695 -37.75 5.71 4.81
CA ASP A 695 -37.53 4.27 4.99
C ASP A 695 -36.03 3.97 5.03
N MET A 696 -35.57 3.32 6.10
CA MET A 696 -34.16 3.04 6.36
C MET A 696 -33.84 1.58 6.10
N LEU A 697 -32.69 1.34 5.48
CA LEU A 697 -32.15 0.00 5.33
C LEU A 697 -31.75 -0.57 6.71
N PRO A 698 -32.03 -1.85 6.97
CA PRO A 698 -31.63 -2.50 8.21
C PRO A 698 -30.10 -2.60 8.28
N LEU A 699 -29.54 -2.37 9.46
CA LEU A 699 -28.10 -2.50 9.66
C LEU A 699 -27.69 -3.98 9.62
N PRO A 700 -26.61 -4.34 8.91
CA PRO A 700 -25.99 -5.66 9.00
C PRO A 700 -25.64 -5.98 10.45
N VAL A 701 -25.64 -7.27 10.81
CA VAL A 701 -25.23 -7.72 12.13
C VAL A 701 -23.70 -7.71 12.22
N VAL A 702 -23.17 -7.27 13.36
CA VAL A 702 -21.77 -7.47 13.74
C VAL A 702 -21.73 -8.59 14.76
N THR A 703 -20.89 -9.58 14.51
CA THR A 703 -20.73 -10.77 15.35
C THR A 703 -20.18 -10.35 16.71
N SER A 704 -20.92 -10.70 17.77
CA SER A 704 -20.47 -10.49 19.15
C SER A 704 -19.49 -11.59 19.57
N PHE A 705 -18.48 -11.22 20.36
CA PHE A 705 -17.48 -12.14 20.89
C PHE A 705 -17.03 -11.71 22.29
N GLY A 706 -16.57 -12.67 23.09
CA GLY A 706 -16.01 -12.43 24.42
C GLY A 706 -14.54 -11.98 24.40
N THR A 707 -14.03 -11.55 25.55
CA THR A 707 -12.60 -11.20 25.72
C THR A 707 -11.69 -12.37 25.35
N ASN A 708 -10.63 -12.09 24.60
CA ASN A 708 -9.58 -13.07 24.26
C ASN A 708 -8.66 -13.40 25.45
N LYS A 709 -8.80 -12.66 26.55
CA LYS A 709 -8.05 -12.82 27.77
C LYS A 709 -9.01 -12.66 28.94
N PRO A 710 -9.79 -13.69 29.31
CA PRO A 710 -10.65 -13.63 30.48
C PRO A 710 -9.79 -13.49 31.74
N GLY A 711 -10.28 -12.71 32.71
CA GLY A 711 -9.74 -12.63 34.05
C GLY A 711 -10.29 -13.72 34.97
N PRO A 712 -9.79 -13.79 36.22
CA PRO A 712 -10.12 -14.87 37.15
C PRO A 712 -11.51 -14.77 37.79
N ASN A 713 -12.24 -13.65 37.62
CA ASN A 713 -13.59 -13.51 38.16
C ASN A 713 -14.59 -14.37 37.36
N ILE A 714 -15.74 -14.72 37.98
CA ILE A 714 -16.77 -15.59 37.36
C ILE A 714 -17.36 -14.99 36.07
N ASP A 715 -17.35 -13.66 35.94
CA ASP A 715 -17.79 -12.92 34.77
C ASP A 715 -16.67 -12.70 33.73
N GLY A 716 -15.49 -13.29 33.96
CA GLY A 716 -14.31 -13.16 33.10
C GLY A 716 -13.59 -11.81 33.21
N THR A 717 -13.87 -11.00 34.24
CA THR A 717 -13.15 -9.74 34.49
C THR A 717 -11.88 -9.93 35.33
N TYR A 718 -10.98 -8.95 35.26
CA TYR A 718 -9.80 -8.89 36.14
C TYR A 718 -10.12 -8.13 37.43
N PRO A 719 -9.56 -8.56 38.59
CA PRO A 719 -9.60 -7.75 39.79
C PRO A 719 -8.70 -6.52 39.59
N PHE A 720 -9.31 -5.34 39.57
CA PHE A 720 -8.60 -4.06 39.61
C PHE A 720 -8.67 -3.51 41.04
N VAL A 721 -7.53 -3.15 41.62
CA VAL A 721 -7.49 -2.47 42.93
C VAL A 721 -7.76 -0.99 42.75
N ASP A 722 -8.33 -0.34 43.76
CA ASP A 722 -8.50 1.12 43.73
C ASP A 722 -7.15 1.86 43.84
N GLY A 723 -7.16 3.16 43.55
CA GLY A 723 -5.94 3.97 43.51
C GLY A 723 -5.18 4.05 44.84
N ASP A 724 -5.89 4.07 45.98
CA ASP A 724 -5.25 4.14 47.30
C ASP A 724 -4.58 2.80 47.65
N GLU A 725 -5.21 1.68 47.30
CA GLU A 725 -4.62 0.35 47.44
C GLU A 725 -3.46 0.13 46.45
N ALA A 726 -3.57 0.59 45.21
CA ALA A 726 -2.49 0.54 44.23
C ALA A 726 -1.22 1.27 44.74
N ILE A 727 -1.38 2.45 45.36
CA ILE A 727 -0.27 3.21 45.95
C ILE A 727 0.45 2.43 47.06
N ARG A 728 -0.28 1.69 47.91
CA ARG A 728 0.33 0.89 48.99
C ARG A 728 1.23 -0.23 48.48
N GLN A 729 1.02 -0.66 47.24
CA GLN A 729 1.80 -1.71 46.59
C GLN A 729 3.03 -1.14 45.84
N MET A 730 3.15 0.18 45.72
CA MET A 730 4.30 0.82 45.07
C MET A 730 5.53 0.86 45.97
N THR A 731 6.70 0.59 45.40
CA THR A 731 7.99 0.87 46.05
C THR A 731 8.54 2.18 45.51
N LEU A 732 8.69 3.19 46.38
CA LEU A 732 9.17 4.52 46.01
C LEU A 732 10.65 4.70 46.38
N ALA A 733 11.36 5.53 45.61
CA ALA A 733 12.72 5.93 45.97
C ALA A 733 12.73 6.79 47.26
N PRO A 734 13.82 6.78 48.04
CA PRO A 734 13.92 7.60 49.26
C PRO A 734 13.60 9.08 49.00
N GLY A 735 12.76 9.66 49.85
CA GLY A 735 12.34 11.07 49.76
C GLY A 735 11.14 11.34 48.83
N LEU A 736 10.58 10.32 48.17
CA LEU A 736 9.37 10.46 47.34
C LEU A 736 8.10 9.99 48.08
N LYS A 737 6.98 10.63 47.78
CA LYS A 737 5.62 10.25 48.22
C LYS A 737 4.72 10.14 46.99
N ALA A 738 3.91 9.09 46.91
CA ALA A 738 2.81 8.98 45.95
C ALA A 738 1.51 9.49 46.58
N ASN A 739 0.72 10.20 45.79
CA ASN A 739 -0.57 10.77 46.20
C ASN A 739 -1.62 10.51 45.10
N LEU A 740 -2.81 10.05 45.49
CA LEU A 740 -3.90 9.84 44.55
C LEU A 740 -4.57 11.19 44.25
N PHE A 741 -4.26 11.78 43.09
CA PHE A 741 -4.87 13.05 42.69
C PHE A 741 -6.29 12.86 42.15
N ALA A 742 -6.55 11.90 41.26
CA ALA A 742 -7.88 11.65 40.71
C ALA A 742 -8.11 10.15 40.50
N SER A 743 -9.38 9.72 40.56
CA SER A 743 -9.77 8.31 40.44
C SER A 743 -10.98 8.15 39.53
N GLU A 744 -10.95 7.15 38.65
CA GLU A 744 -12.08 6.73 37.80
C GLU A 744 -13.32 6.31 38.62
N LYS A 745 -13.13 5.91 39.87
CA LYS A 745 -14.23 5.64 40.82
C LYS A 745 -15.00 6.91 41.18
N GLN A 746 -14.32 8.04 41.29
CA GLN A 746 -14.90 9.34 41.62
C GLN A 746 -15.40 10.06 40.36
N PHE A 747 -14.64 9.96 39.26
CA PHE A 747 -14.94 10.60 37.99
C PHE A 747 -15.10 9.55 36.89
N PRO A 748 -16.31 9.07 36.59
CA PRO A 748 -16.54 8.07 35.54
C PRO A 748 -16.07 8.51 34.14
N GLU A 749 -15.97 9.82 33.90
CA GLU A 749 -15.43 10.39 32.67
C GLU A 749 -13.93 10.09 32.49
N LEU A 750 -13.18 9.90 33.58
CA LEU A 750 -11.75 9.56 33.60
C LEU A 750 -11.54 8.09 33.23
N ALA A 751 -11.91 7.71 32.01
CA ALA A 751 -11.76 6.37 31.49
C ALA A 751 -10.59 6.30 30.49
N LYS A 752 -9.63 5.41 30.74
CA LYS A 752 -8.48 5.13 29.85
C LYS A 752 -7.72 6.42 29.46
N PRO A 753 -7.06 7.10 30.42
CA PRO A 753 -6.31 8.33 30.14
C PRO A 753 -5.12 8.05 29.22
N VAL A 754 -4.94 8.89 28.20
CA VAL A 754 -3.90 8.72 27.15
C VAL A 754 -2.79 9.76 27.25
N GLN A 755 -3.15 11.04 27.42
CA GLN A 755 -2.20 12.12 27.67
C GLN A 755 -2.72 13.00 28.81
N MET A 756 -1.80 13.57 29.60
CA MET A 756 -2.11 14.53 30.65
C MET A 756 -1.16 15.73 30.63
N ALA A 757 -1.65 16.91 31.04
CA ALA A 757 -0.84 18.12 31.21
C ALA A 757 -1.46 19.07 32.24
N TRP A 758 -0.64 19.85 32.92
CA TRP A 758 -1.12 20.87 33.86
C TRP A 758 -1.18 22.24 33.20
N ASP A 759 -2.30 22.95 33.36
CA ASP A 759 -2.38 24.34 32.91
C ASP A 759 -1.79 25.33 33.94
N THR A 760 -1.68 26.60 33.57
CA THR A 760 -1.12 27.65 34.44
C THR A 760 -2.01 28.01 35.64
N LYS A 761 -3.22 27.44 35.72
CA LYS A 761 -4.11 27.57 36.88
C LYS A 761 -3.97 26.39 37.85
N GLY A 762 -3.07 25.44 37.56
CA GLY A 762 -2.87 24.25 38.38
C GLY A 762 -3.97 23.20 38.19
N ARG A 763 -4.67 23.20 37.06
CA ARG A 763 -5.69 22.19 36.72
C ARG A 763 -5.08 21.10 35.86
N LEU A 764 -5.43 19.84 36.12
CA LEU A 764 -4.95 18.69 35.35
C LEU A 764 -5.87 18.44 34.16
N TRP A 765 -5.33 18.54 32.95
CA TRP A 765 -6.03 18.22 31.71
C TRP A 765 -5.74 16.79 31.29
N ILE A 766 -6.74 16.06 30.81
CA ILE A 766 -6.62 14.65 30.40
C ILE A 766 -7.37 14.38 29.11
N ALA A 767 -6.70 13.78 28.13
CA ALA A 767 -7.37 13.11 27.01
C ALA A 767 -7.80 11.70 27.44
N ALA A 768 -9.11 11.43 27.42
CA ALA A 768 -9.71 10.18 27.92
C ALA A 768 -10.40 9.42 26.77
N TRP A 769 -10.19 8.10 26.71
CA TRP A 769 -10.66 7.23 25.61
C TRP A 769 -11.65 6.16 26.08
N PRO A 770 -12.85 6.51 26.56
CA PRO A 770 -13.88 5.51 26.86
C PRO A 770 -14.15 4.57 25.67
N SER A 771 -14.00 5.06 24.42
CA SER A 771 -14.25 4.27 23.20
C SER A 771 -13.08 3.39 22.71
N TYR A 772 -11.94 3.33 23.41
CA TYR A 772 -10.77 2.54 22.98
C TYR A 772 -11.14 1.10 22.53
N PRO A 773 -10.54 0.59 21.42
CA PRO A 773 -9.45 1.21 20.64
C PRO A 773 -9.91 2.22 19.58
N SER A 774 -11.21 2.24 19.24
CA SER A 774 -11.86 3.27 18.43
C SER A 774 -13.39 3.13 18.53
N ARG A 775 -14.15 4.16 18.16
CA ARG A 775 -15.62 4.12 18.24
C ARG A 775 -16.23 3.19 17.17
N THR A 776 -16.91 2.14 17.62
CA THR A 776 -17.75 1.25 16.78
C THR A 776 -18.87 2.01 16.07
N PRO A 777 -19.40 1.57 14.91
CA PRO A 777 -20.33 2.34 14.07
C PRO A 777 -21.59 2.86 14.80
N THR A 778 -22.15 2.06 15.72
CA THR A 778 -23.43 2.36 16.40
C THR A 778 -23.26 2.99 17.77
N SER A 779 -22.03 3.08 18.29
CA SER A 779 -21.79 3.62 19.64
C SER A 779 -21.98 5.13 19.65
N ARG A 780 -22.63 5.61 20.71
CA ARG A 780 -22.74 7.04 21.03
C ARG A 780 -21.70 7.51 22.04
N VAL A 781 -20.88 6.59 22.56
CA VAL A 781 -19.82 6.92 23.51
C VAL A 781 -18.67 7.59 22.76
N ALA A 782 -18.33 8.79 23.20
CA ALA A 782 -17.30 9.63 22.61
C ALA A 782 -16.11 9.80 23.55
N ASP A 783 -14.94 10.02 22.96
CA ASP A 783 -13.74 10.37 23.69
C ASP A 783 -13.74 11.87 24.03
N LYS A 784 -12.96 12.23 25.05
CA LYS A 784 -13.11 13.52 25.73
C LYS A 784 -11.77 14.17 26.07
N LEU A 785 -11.79 15.49 26.17
CA LEU A 785 -10.76 16.27 26.87
C LEU A 785 -11.37 16.79 28.18
N LEU A 786 -10.76 16.39 29.30
CA LEU A 786 -11.24 16.65 30.65
C LEU A 786 -10.33 17.65 31.36
N ILE A 787 -10.89 18.38 32.31
CA ILE A 787 -10.18 19.27 33.25
C ILE A 787 -10.54 18.81 34.66
N LEU A 788 -9.54 18.43 35.45
CA LEU A 788 -9.65 18.03 36.85
C LEU A 788 -9.07 19.13 37.73
N GLU A 789 -9.83 19.52 38.74
CA GLU A 789 -9.49 20.62 39.64
C GLU A 789 -9.55 20.15 41.09
N ASP A 790 -8.58 20.59 41.88
CA ASP A 790 -8.57 20.51 43.34
C ASP A 790 -8.92 21.91 43.87
N THR A 791 -10.17 22.09 44.30
CA THR A 791 -10.70 23.41 44.68
C THR A 791 -10.46 23.75 46.14
N ASP A 792 -10.20 22.75 46.99
CA ASP A 792 -9.90 22.92 48.41
C ASP A 792 -8.40 22.81 48.77
N ARG A 793 -7.56 22.43 47.79
CA ARG A 793 -6.10 22.31 47.85
C ARG A 793 -5.62 21.21 48.79
N ASP A 794 -6.39 20.14 48.96
CA ASP A 794 -6.00 18.98 49.77
C ASP A 794 -5.07 17.99 49.04
N GLY A 795 -4.80 18.24 47.75
CA GLY A 795 -4.02 17.39 46.87
C GLY A 795 -4.85 16.34 46.12
N ARG A 796 -6.18 16.40 46.17
CA ARG A 796 -7.09 15.53 45.41
C ARG A 796 -8.06 16.38 44.60
N ALA A 797 -8.31 15.97 43.36
CA ALA A 797 -9.32 16.58 42.53
C ALA A 797 -10.72 16.32 43.11
N ASP A 798 -11.51 17.38 43.24
CA ASP A 798 -12.91 17.34 43.69
C ASP A 798 -13.90 17.67 42.55
N LYS A 799 -13.39 18.19 41.42
CA LYS A 799 -14.18 18.62 40.27
C LYS A 799 -13.62 18.09 38.96
N CYS A 800 -14.51 17.60 38.10
CA CYS A 800 -14.21 17.19 36.72
C CYS A 800 -15.11 17.94 35.74
N THR A 801 -14.50 18.64 34.78
CA THR A 801 -15.19 19.35 33.69
C THR A 801 -14.85 18.67 32.36
N THR A 802 -15.86 18.30 31.58
CA THR A 802 -15.64 17.91 30.16
C THR A 802 -15.49 19.17 29.33
N PHE A 803 -14.25 19.52 28.99
CA PHE A 803 -13.95 20.68 28.15
C PHE A 803 -14.36 20.44 26.70
N LEU A 804 -14.06 19.26 26.14
CA LEU A 804 -14.46 18.88 24.78
C LEU A 804 -14.94 17.44 24.74
N ASP A 805 -16.08 17.22 24.08
CA ASP A 805 -16.68 15.90 23.84
C ASP A 805 -16.76 15.63 22.32
N GLY A 806 -17.20 14.43 21.94
CA GLY A 806 -17.39 14.04 20.56
C GLY A 806 -16.11 13.58 19.85
N LEU A 807 -14.99 13.43 20.56
CA LEU A 807 -13.71 13.00 19.99
C LEU A 807 -13.69 11.49 19.69
N ASN A 808 -12.73 11.08 18.87
CA ASN A 808 -12.46 9.70 18.51
C ASN A 808 -10.95 9.48 18.37
N SER A 809 -10.36 8.80 19.36
CA SER A 809 -8.92 8.57 19.51
C SER A 809 -8.06 9.85 19.63
N PRO A 810 -8.35 10.79 20.55
CA PRO A 810 -7.48 11.94 20.82
C PRO A 810 -6.14 11.52 21.46
N THR A 811 -5.09 11.37 20.66
CA THR A 811 -3.78 10.85 21.11
C THR A 811 -2.87 11.86 21.75
N GLY A 812 -3.20 13.14 21.67
CA GLY A 812 -2.47 14.15 22.42
C GLY A 812 -3.06 15.54 22.34
N PHE A 813 -2.57 16.44 23.19
CA PHE A 813 -2.98 17.84 23.16
C PHE A 813 -1.90 18.78 23.71
N GLN A 814 -1.92 20.05 23.29
CA GLN A 814 -0.98 21.07 23.74
C GLN A 814 -1.68 22.42 23.89
N PHE A 815 -1.46 23.10 25.01
CA PHE A 815 -1.96 24.48 25.20
C PHE A 815 -1.39 25.39 24.12
N PHE A 816 -2.27 26.12 23.44
CA PHE A 816 -1.90 26.91 22.28
C PHE A 816 -2.74 28.18 22.22
N LYS A 817 -2.06 29.33 22.28
CA LYS A 817 -2.70 30.66 22.35
C LYS A 817 -3.70 30.68 23.53
N ASP A 818 -4.96 30.94 23.25
CA ASP A 818 -6.08 31.01 24.18
C ASP A 818 -6.93 29.73 24.20
N GLY A 819 -6.42 28.64 23.63
CA GLY A 819 -7.10 27.36 23.60
C GLY A 819 -6.14 26.17 23.61
N VAL A 820 -6.51 25.12 22.90
CA VAL A 820 -5.78 23.84 22.90
C VAL A 820 -5.67 23.28 21.48
N LEU A 821 -4.49 22.81 21.10
CA LEU A 821 -4.32 21.92 19.96
C LEU A 821 -4.66 20.49 20.41
N VAL A 822 -5.56 19.81 19.72
CA VAL A 822 -5.94 18.41 19.97
C VAL A 822 -5.56 17.58 18.76
N VAL A 823 -4.68 16.61 18.97
CA VAL A 823 -4.25 15.66 17.97
C VAL A 823 -5.25 14.51 17.94
N GLN A 824 -5.87 14.32 16.78
CA GLN A 824 -6.83 13.26 16.53
C GLN A 824 -6.75 12.88 15.05
N ALA A 825 -5.90 11.90 14.72
CA ALA A 825 -5.62 11.56 13.33
C ALA A 825 -6.92 11.24 12.54
N PRO A 826 -7.03 11.70 11.29
CA PRO A 826 -5.98 12.31 10.46
C PRO A 826 -5.74 13.82 10.68
N ASP A 827 -6.29 14.40 11.74
CA ASP A 827 -6.40 15.84 11.95
C ASP A 827 -5.68 16.36 13.21
N VAL A 828 -5.35 17.65 13.20
CA VAL A 828 -5.12 18.44 14.41
C VAL A 828 -6.14 19.56 14.46
N TRP A 829 -6.83 19.65 15.59
CA TRP A 829 -7.85 20.65 15.86
C TRP A 829 -7.30 21.74 16.75
N PHE A 830 -7.60 23.00 16.45
CA PHE A 830 -7.49 24.07 17.43
C PHE A 830 -8.87 24.31 18.03
N VAL A 831 -8.99 24.19 19.34
CA VAL A 831 -10.25 24.30 20.07
C VAL A 831 -10.16 25.37 21.14
N ARG A 832 -11.22 26.14 21.32
CA ARG A 832 -11.27 27.31 22.20
C ARG A 832 -12.59 27.33 22.98
N ASP A 833 -12.52 27.90 24.16
CA ASP A 833 -13.64 28.33 25.00
C ASP A 833 -13.72 29.85 24.86
N THR A 834 -14.68 30.35 24.09
CA THR A 834 -14.77 31.77 23.72
C THR A 834 -15.69 32.59 24.62
N ASP A 835 -16.48 31.95 25.48
CA ASP A 835 -17.36 32.60 26.46
C ASP A 835 -16.90 32.43 27.92
N GLY A 836 -15.91 31.57 28.16
CA GLY A 836 -15.26 31.37 29.46
C GLY A 836 -16.00 30.39 30.39
N ASP A 837 -16.93 29.58 29.88
CA ASP A 837 -17.72 28.63 30.68
C ASP A 837 -16.95 27.34 31.04
N GLY A 838 -15.72 27.18 30.54
CA GLY A 838 -14.88 26.00 30.73
C GLY A 838 -15.16 24.88 29.73
N ARG A 839 -15.88 25.15 28.64
CA ARG A 839 -16.18 24.21 27.55
C ARG A 839 -15.80 24.81 26.21
N ALA A 840 -15.31 23.96 25.32
CA ALA A 840 -14.99 24.38 23.96
C ALA A 840 -16.29 24.60 23.16
N ASP A 841 -16.48 25.82 22.68
CA ASP A 841 -17.58 26.27 21.83
C ASP A 841 -17.11 26.59 20.39
N TRP A 842 -15.79 26.63 20.17
CA TRP A 842 -15.19 26.88 18.87
C TRP A 842 -14.11 25.86 18.53
N ARG A 843 -14.06 25.44 17.25
CA ARG A 843 -12.99 24.57 16.71
C ARG A 843 -12.70 24.83 15.25
N GLU A 844 -11.44 24.65 14.86
CA GLU A 844 -10.98 24.66 13.47
C GLU A 844 -9.98 23.54 13.22
N ARG A 845 -10.04 22.91 12.03
CA ARG A 845 -9.07 21.90 11.62
C ARG A 845 -7.85 22.60 11.03
N VAL A 846 -6.82 22.74 11.85
CA VAL A 846 -5.61 23.48 11.52
C VAL A 846 -4.55 22.62 10.82
N LEU A 847 -4.64 21.30 10.92
CA LEU A 847 -3.81 20.38 10.15
C LEU A 847 -4.63 19.16 9.75
N MET A 848 -4.32 18.64 8.56
CA MET A 848 -4.90 17.43 7.98
C MET A 848 -3.78 16.63 7.31
N GLY A 849 -3.98 15.32 7.19
CA GLY A 849 -3.12 14.45 6.38
C GLY A 849 -2.18 13.59 7.20
N LEU A 850 -2.33 13.62 8.54
CA LEU A 850 -1.76 12.59 9.40
C LEU A 850 -2.36 11.23 9.00
N ASP A 851 -1.56 10.18 8.99
CA ASP A 851 -2.11 8.85 8.83
C ASP A 851 -2.80 8.41 10.12
N SER A 852 -3.91 7.70 9.98
CA SER A 852 -4.73 7.17 11.07
C SER A 852 -4.75 5.64 11.08
N ALA A 853 -3.84 5.00 10.34
CA ALA A 853 -3.88 3.55 10.14
C ALA A 853 -3.61 2.74 11.41
N ASP A 854 -2.91 3.26 12.41
CA ASP A 854 -2.71 2.55 13.67
C ASP A 854 -2.86 3.50 14.87
N SER A 855 -3.91 3.30 15.67
CA SER A 855 -4.21 4.21 16.79
C SER A 855 -3.19 4.14 17.93
N HIS A 856 -2.32 3.13 17.97
CA HIS A 856 -1.24 3.02 18.96
C HIS A 856 0.05 3.72 18.53
N HIS A 857 0.28 3.85 17.22
CA HIS A 857 1.49 4.47 16.66
C HIS A 857 1.22 5.86 16.07
N THR A 858 0.00 6.37 16.19
CA THR A 858 -0.43 7.63 15.55
C THR A 858 0.25 8.84 16.13
N ALA A 859 0.22 9.94 15.36
CA ALA A 859 0.58 11.27 15.80
C ALA A 859 0.18 11.51 17.26
N ASN A 860 1.15 11.77 18.15
CA ASN A 860 0.96 11.96 19.58
C ASN A 860 2.06 12.86 20.16
N SER A 861 2.08 13.03 21.48
CA SER A 861 3.15 13.73 22.22
C SER A 861 3.43 15.14 21.66
N VAL A 862 2.37 15.90 21.40
CA VAL A 862 2.52 17.27 20.91
C VAL A 862 3.03 18.16 22.05
N ILE A 863 4.19 18.79 21.87
CA ILE A 863 4.86 19.60 22.91
C ILE A 863 5.53 20.83 22.31
N TYR A 864 5.83 21.83 23.15
CA TYR A 864 6.77 22.89 22.80
C TYR A 864 8.22 22.45 23.05
N GLU A 865 9.10 22.75 22.10
CA GLU A 865 10.54 22.78 22.38
C GLU A 865 10.94 24.10 23.08
N PRO A 866 12.11 24.19 23.72
CA PRO A 866 12.56 25.40 24.40
C PRO A 866 12.60 26.67 23.53
N GLY A 867 12.78 26.52 22.20
CA GLY A 867 12.73 27.61 21.22
C GLY A 867 11.32 28.09 20.84
N GLY A 868 10.27 27.41 21.33
CA GLY A 868 8.87 27.74 21.06
C GLY A 868 8.31 27.16 19.76
N ALA A 869 9.05 26.28 19.08
CA ALA A 869 8.49 25.44 18.01
C ALA A 869 7.63 24.32 18.62
N ILE A 870 6.69 23.80 17.83
CA ILE A 870 5.87 22.65 18.21
C ILE A 870 6.45 21.39 17.59
N LEU A 871 6.61 20.35 18.41
CA LEU A 871 6.98 19.01 17.99
C LEU A 871 5.78 18.09 18.11
N LEU A 872 5.67 17.11 17.22
CA LEU A 872 4.78 15.96 17.39
C LEU A 872 5.53 14.68 17.03
N SER A 873 5.13 13.54 17.57
CA SER A 873 5.70 12.24 17.22
C SER A 873 4.74 11.48 16.33
N ASP A 874 5.19 10.99 15.17
CA ASP A 874 4.43 10.09 14.30
C ASP A 874 5.19 8.76 14.19
N GLY A 875 4.49 7.65 14.37
CA GLY A 875 5.08 6.32 14.51
C GLY A 875 5.12 5.48 13.23
N VAL A 876 5.39 4.19 13.41
CA VAL A 876 5.54 3.22 12.32
C VAL A 876 4.19 2.90 11.64
N PHE A 877 4.24 2.33 10.43
CA PHE A 877 3.09 2.01 9.56
C PHE A 877 2.45 3.19 8.83
N HIS A 878 2.77 4.43 9.23
CA HIS A 878 2.13 5.62 8.72
C HIS A 878 2.69 6.17 7.41
N ARG A 879 1.77 6.72 6.62
CA ARG A 879 1.95 7.40 5.34
C ARG A 879 1.40 8.83 5.44
N THR A 880 1.87 9.56 6.44
CA THR A 880 1.48 10.95 6.69
C THR A 880 1.89 11.84 5.51
N GLN A 881 0.95 12.63 5.01
CA GLN A 881 1.12 13.57 3.91
C GLN A 881 0.38 14.87 4.22
N VAL A 882 1.12 15.92 4.57
CA VAL A 882 0.57 17.22 4.96
C VAL A 882 0.89 18.26 3.90
N GLU A 883 -0.11 19.01 3.46
CA GLU A 883 0.07 20.12 2.51
C GLU A 883 0.27 21.45 3.24
N SER A 884 1.04 22.33 2.62
CA SER A 884 1.36 23.65 3.14
C SER A 884 1.68 24.61 2.01
N VAL A 885 1.81 25.91 2.30
CA VAL A 885 2.37 26.88 1.34
C VAL A 885 3.81 26.56 0.90
N GLY A 886 4.48 25.60 1.55
CA GLY A 886 5.75 25.03 1.11
C GLY A 886 5.65 23.78 0.22
N GLY A 887 4.44 23.34 -0.10
CA GLY A 887 4.16 22.08 -0.80
C GLY A 887 3.86 20.94 0.18
N ALA A 888 3.76 19.74 -0.37
CA ALA A 888 3.51 18.53 0.41
C ALA A 888 4.75 18.07 1.17
N VAL A 889 4.59 17.84 2.48
CA VAL A 889 5.55 17.18 3.36
C VAL A 889 5.07 15.76 3.62
N ARG A 890 5.93 14.78 3.39
CA ARG A 890 5.59 13.35 3.48
C ARG A 890 6.49 12.64 4.47
N SER A 891 5.89 11.77 5.28
CA SER A 891 6.57 10.90 6.24
C SER A 891 6.15 9.44 6.00
N ILE A 892 7.11 8.54 6.15
CA ILE A 892 6.96 7.10 5.98
C ILE A 892 7.57 6.41 7.18
N ASP A 893 6.78 5.60 7.88
CA ASP A 893 7.24 4.74 8.98
C ASP A 893 7.95 5.50 10.12
N GLY A 894 7.46 6.71 10.39
CA GLY A 894 7.75 7.51 11.57
C GLY A 894 8.56 8.78 11.33
N ALA A 895 8.26 9.83 12.09
CA ALA A 895 9.00 11.09 12.11
C ALA A 895 8.75 11.85 13.42
N ILE A 896 9.60 12.84 13.70
CA ILE A 896 9.31 13.89 14.68
C ILE A 896 9.12 15.20 13.90
N PRO A 897 7.93 15.49 13.36
CA PRO A 897 7.74 16.74 12.65
C PRO A 897 7.89 17.94 13.58
N ARG A 898 8.57 18.98 13.07
CA ARG A 898 8.83 20.22 13.80
C ARG A 898 8.18 21.38 13.07
N SER A 899 7.34 22.14 13.76
CA SER A 899 6.73 23.38 13.24
C SER A 899 7.42 24.57 13.89
N THR A 900 8.32 25.23 13.16
CA THR A 900 8.95 26.50 13.60
C THR A 900 8.00 27.68 13.52
N SER A 901 6.91 27.55 12.77
CA SER A 901 5.94 28.61 12.60
C SER A 901 5.00 28.67 13.81
N ARG A 902 4.88 29.87 14.41
CA ARG A 902 3.83 30.23 15.38
C ARG A 902 2.48 30.53 14.69
N THR A 903 2.34 30.11 13.43
CA THR A 903 1.17 30.37 12.59
C THR A 903 -0.10 29.77 13.17
N ALA A 904 -1.26 30.26 12.74
CA ALA A 904 -2.57 29.69 13.08
C ALA A 904 -2.73 28.19 12.73
N SER A 905 -1.82 27.61 11.95
CA SER A 905 -1.68 26.17 11.76
C SER A 905 -0.24 25.75 12.06
N PRO A 906 0.02 24.84 13.02
CA PRO A 906 1.35 24.27 13.20
C PRO A 906 1.64 23.41 11.97
N ILE A 907 2.44 23.92 11.04
CA ILE A 907 2.77 23.19 9.82
C ILE A 907 4.06 22.42 10.09
N PRO A 908 4.05 21.09 10.05
CA PRO A 908 5.26 20.30 10.16
C PRO A 908 6.20 20.65 9.01
N THR A 909 7.34 21.25 9.34
CA THR A 909 8.51 21.19 8.46
C THR A 909 9.19 19.86 8.74
N ALA A 910 9.38 19.04 7.71
CA ALA A 910 10.30 17.91 7.83
C ALA A 910 11.71 18.49 7.94
N ALA A 911 12.29 18.48 9.14
CA ALA A 911 13.73 18.40 9.23
C ALA A 911 14.10 16.99 8.74
N PRO A 912 14.93 16.83 7.70
CA PRO A 912 15.44 15.52 7.38
C PRO A 912 16.23 15.04 8.59
N SER A 913 15.77 13.98 9.26
CA SER A 913 16.68 13.16 10.04
C SER A 913 17.59 12.49 9.02
N THR A 914 18.80 13.04 8.87
CA THR A 914 19.91 12.30 8.29
C THR A 914 19.98 10.95 8.99
N PRO A 915 19.88 9.81 8.26
CA PRO A 915 20.19 8.52 8.85
C PRO A 915 21.71 8.47 9.04
N GLY A 916 22.17 8.92 10.20
CA GLY A 916 23.60 9.02 10.50
C GLY A 916 23.95 10.11 11.52
N ALA A 917 23.41 10.01 12.74
CA ALA A 917 24.05 10.62 13.91
C ALA A 917 23.59 9.86 15.15
N THR A 918 24.34 8.83 15.50
CA THR A 918 24.40 8.32 16.88
C THR A 918 24.99 9.39 17.78
N THR A 919 24.24 9.80 18.79
CA THR A 919 24.75 10.16 20.12
C THR A 919 23.81 9.58 21.16
#